data_AF-A6Q5M3-F1
#
_entry.id   AF-A6Q5M3-F1
#
_cell.length_a   1.000
_cell.length_b   1.000
_cell.length_c   1.000
_cell.angle_alpha   90.00
_cell.angle_beta   90.00
_cell.angle_gamma   90.00
#
_symmetry.space_group_name_H-M   'P 1'
#
loop_
_entity.id
_entity.type
_entity.pdbx_description
1 polymer ?
#
loop_
_entity_poly.entity_id
_entity_poly.type
_entity_poly.pdbx_seq_one_letter_code
_entity_poly.pdbx_strand_id
1 'polypeptide(L)'
;MFLKTLVLEDFRQFKDRQILNLTTTNEKNIVLIHGENGAGKTTLLEAFSWCLYGDLALTNPNNILNEYVFFNMGEKESKIARVSLLFSDKKREYIVSRSVKVTNIDNKQYWTKNDITLEMTVNGQKISNPQDTIKKILSKELRKYFFFDGERIDRLARPESKKDIQQGIKYIMGLEVYSNAIRHLKEVKKELNKELTTIMEKESPAEISPVQKKEEILEQIDQLKTAIKNHQEFEVQKEEEKKLISQELEKHKEIENIERERQRIETDLEQANEQIQKIEKKEKSFISKNAYLAISNNLLEKIKKYLDKKREKGELPSGIREQFIHDLLEKGECICGTKLEVGDFHYEHLKKLLENTIKKNIEDNFINISGILENVIGYTDEFKKLLEELHQEKNELIKQRDSLEQQYLEIKDKLKNSDNINIKELGKRLEYVENKIKEIMETLGEKKEKLNRLYKELQEVENEIQKHQTLNEKIALAEERVEIAQNILDELEYEYEFLTREVKNKLSEKVGEVFNSIIRGDYSAEINHNFELKVYKNIDGNKIPVGTSTGENQIASLSFIGSLVYIAKKWDEENQGDIFTGAGVYPIVMDSPFGSLDPEYRDSITKNLQKLSPQIIVMLSKSQWSKEVEQNLAPYINHEYILVYHNPKYKELSNDYKTINIDGQEHPLEVDSEYEYTEIRRIK
;
A
#
# COMPACT_ATOMS: atom_id res chain seq x y z
N MET A 1 24.15 22.11 42.91
CA MET A 1 23.92 23.57 42.89
C MET A 1 24.33 24.22 44.21
N PHE A 2 25.16 25.26 44.14
CA PHE A 2 25.56 26.13 45.26
C PHE A 2 25.37 27.58 44.85
N LEU A 3 24.55 28.34 45.58
CA LEU A 3 24.31 29.75 45.35
C LEU A 3 25.55 30.57 45.72
N LYS A 4 25.91 31.55 44.91
CA LYS A 4 27.05 32.44 45.18
C LYS A 4 26.61 33.88 45.38
N THR A 5 25.75 34.40 44.52
CA THR A 5 25.34 35.81 44.60
C THR A 5 23.92 35.98 44.09
N LEU A 6 23.10 36.71 44.83
CA LEU A 6 21.80 37.20 44.39
C LEU A 6 21.88 38.72 44.24
N VAL A 7 21.42 39.23 43.10
CA VAL A 7 21.33 40.67 42.83
C VAL A 7 19.89 41.01 42.51
N LEU A 8 19.36 42.06 43.14
CA LEU A 8 18.03 42.60 42.93
C LEU A 8 18.20 44.05 42.47
N GLU A 9 17.53 44.44 41.38
CA GLU A 9 17.54 45.80 40.85
C GLU A 9 16.08 46.24 40.69
N ASP A 10 15.66 47.20 41.52
CA ASP A 10 14.31 47.79 41.53
C ASP A 10 13.17 46.75 41.55
N PHE A 11 13.39 45.65 42.28
CA PHE A 11 12.48 44.52 42.34
C PHE A 11 11.63 44.55 43.62
N ARG A 12 10.32 44.75 43.46
CA ARG A 12 9.36 44.86 44.58
C ARG A 12 9.86 45.92 45.58
N GLN A 13 9.74 45.68 46.87
CA GLN A 13 10.26 46.56 47.92
C GLN A 13 11.79 46.84 47.87
N PHE A 14 12.59 46.06 47.14
CA PHE A 14 14.03 46.29 47.04
C PHE A 14 14.32 47.35 45.98
N LYS A 15 14.73 48.54 46.46
CA LYS A 15 15.06 49.69 45.62
C LYS A 15 16.53 49.66 45.24
N ASP A 16 16.87 50.19 44.06
CA ASP A 16 18.21 50.27 43.52
C ASP A 16 18.85 48.86 43.45
N ARG A 17 20.18 48.82 43.32
CA ARG A 17 20.93 47.57 43.19
C ARG A 17 21.33 47.01 44.56
N GLN A 18 20.65 45.96 45.00
CA GLN A 18 20.92 45.22 46.23
C GLN A 18 21.68 43.92 45.92
N ILE A 19 22.72 43.58 46.69
CA ILE A 19 23.61 42.44 46.43
C ILE A 19 23.76 41.60 47.70
N LEU A 20 23.48 40.30 47.61
CA LEU A 20 23.77 39.33 48.65
C LEU A 20 24.85 38.36 48.19
N ASN A 21 25.93 38.26 48.95
CA ASN A 21 26.88 37.16 48.84
C ASN A 21 26.33 35.96 49.63
N LEU A 22 26.09 34.87 48.92
CA LEU A 22 25.50 33.63 49.42
C LEU A 22 26.53 32.50 49.54
N THR A 23 27.81 32.76 49.26
CA THR A 23 28.87 31.75 49.33
C THR A 23 29.02 31.19 50.74
N THR A 24 29.35 29.91 50.84
CA THR A 24 29.56 29.20 52.11
C THR A 24 30.80 28.34 52.06
N THR A 25 31.22 27.83 53.22
CA THR A 25 32.30 26.85 53.37
C THR A 25 31.78 25.57 54.02
N ASN A 26 32.58 24.50 54.03
CA ASN A 26 32.19 23.24 54.68
C ASN A 26 32.02 23.39 56.21
N GLU A 27 32.75 24.31 56.84
CA GLU A 27 32.67 24.58 58.28
C GLU A 27 31.56 25.58 58.61
N LYS A 28 31.34 26.56 57.72
CA LYS A 28 30.31 27.61 57.84
C LYS A 28 29.38 27.54 56.64
N ASN A 29 28.36 26.70 56.75
CA ASN A 29 27.43 26.41 55.66
C ASN A 29 26.12 27.22 55.71
N ILE A 30 26.00 28.21 56.59
CA ILE A 30 24.79 29.01 56.78
C ILE A 30 24.99 30.46 56.32
N VAL A 31 24.00 31.01 55.62
CA VAL A 31 23.83 32.44 55.38
C VAL A 31 22.56 32.88 56.11
N LEU A 32 22.69 33.83 57.03
CA LEU A 32 21.60 34.31 57.85
C LEU A 32 21.14 35.69 57.39
N ILE A 33 19.82 35.88 57.29
CA ILE A 33 19.22 37.16 56.90
C ILE A 33 18.14 37.50 57.93
N HIS A 34 18.35 38.56 58.69
CA HIS A 34 17.38 39.09 59.65
C HIS A 34 16.38 40.00 58.95
N GLY A 35 15.11 39.94 59.34
CA GLY A 35 14.13 40.91 58.88
C GLY A 35 12.78 40.73 59.55
N GLU A 36 12.08 41.82 59.83
CA GLU A 36 10.72 41.75 60.39
C GLU A 36 9.68 41.33 59.35
N ASN A 37 8.47 41.04 59.83
CA ASN A 37 7.34 40.79 58.93
C ASN A 37 7.05 42.06 58.12
N GLY A 38 6.91 41.91 56.80
CA GLY A 38 6.80 43.06 55.89
C GLY A 38 8.13 43.62 55.39
N ALA A 39 9.27 43.29 56.00
CA ALA A 39 10.61 43.63 55.46
C ALA A 39 11.00 42.79 54.23
N GLY A 40 10.09 41.94 53.73
CA GLY A 40 10.14 41.07 52.53
C GLY A 40 11.20 40.00 52.45
N LYS A 41 11.35 39.25 53.54
CA LYS A 41 11.90 37.89 53.52
C LYS A 41 11.21 37.01 52.46
N THR A 42 9.88 36.99 52.43
CA THR A 42 9.11 36.23 51.42
C THR A 42 9.36 36.72 50.01
N THR A 43 9.50 38.04 49.82
CA THR A 43 9.87 38.63 48.53
C THR A 43 11.26 38.17 48.08
N LEU A 44 12.21 38.06 49.02
CA LEU A 44 13.56 37.56 48.76
C LEU A 44 13.57 36.07 48.40
N LEU A 45 12.79 35.25 49.11
CA LEU A 45 12.56 33.83 48.77
C LEU A 45 12.01 33.69 47.35
N GLU A 46 10.96 34.46 47.04
CA GLU A 46 10.29 34.42 45.74
C GLU A 46 11.13 35.03 44.61
N ALA A 47 12.14 35.87 44.91
CA ALA A 47 13.08 36.35 43.91
C ALA A 47 13.90 35.21 43.28
N PHE A 48 14.25 34.16 44.05
CA PHE A 48 14.88 32.96 43.49
C PHE A 48 13.93 32.24 42.53
N SER A 49 12.68 32.03 42.95
CA SER A 49 11.63 31.40 42.13
C SER A 49 11.37 32.16 40.84
N TRP A 50 11.29 33.49 40.92
CA TRP A 50 11.05 34.36 39.78
C TRP A 50 12.25 34.36 38.83
N CYS A 51 13.48 34.49 39.34
CA CYS A 51 14.68 34.46 38.51
C CYS A 51 14.75 33.16 37.69
N LEU A 52 14.57 32.00 38.34
CA LEU A 52 14.74 30.69 37.72
C LEU A 52 13.55 30.27 36.83
N TYR A 53 12.32 30.53 37.25
CA TYR A 53 11.11 29.99 36.59
C TYR A 53 10.15 31.05 36.09
N GLY A 54 10.27 32.30 36.54
CA GLY A 54 9.33 33.38 36.24
C GLY A 54 8.03 33.31 37.04
N ASP A 55 7.99 32.46 38.05
CA ASP A 55 6.84 32.35 38.94
C ASP A 55 7.02 33.29 40.13
N LEU A 56 5.96 34.04 40.46
CA LEU A 56 5.93 34.91 41.63
C LEU A 56 4.66 34.61 42.43
N ALA A 57 4.79 33.86 43.54
CA ALA A 57 3.67 33.45 44.38
C ALA A 57 3.36 34.50 45.47
N LEU A 58 3.16 35.75 45.05
CA LEU A 58 2.87 36.88 45.93
C LEU A 58 1.55 37.55 45.55
N THR A 59 0.97 38.34 46.46
CA THR A 59 -0.16 39.22 46.15
C THR A 59 0.24 40.23 45.08
N ASN A 60 -0.70 40.57 44.19
CA ASN A 60 -0.47 41.47 43.04
C ASN A 60 0.82 41.13 42.26
N PRO A 61 0.90 39.94 41.63
CA PRO A 61 2.13 39.46 41.00
C PRO A 61 2.58 40.34 39.81
N ASN A 62 1.70 41.20 39.30
CA ASN A 62 2.01 42.17 38.25
C ASN A 62 2.81 43.39 38.74
N ASN A 63 2.84 43.69 40.04
CA ASN A 63 3.55 44.86 40.58
C ASN A 63 5.03 44.52 40.82
N ILE A 64 5.80 44.29 39.76
CA ILE A 64 7.19 43.80 39.88
C ILE A 64 8.18 44.93 40.18
N LEU A 65 8.00 46.11 39.58
CA LEU A 65 8.89 47.25 39.80
C LEU A 65 8.67 47.82 41.20
N ASN A 66 9.76 48.31 41.82
CA ASN A 66 9.68 49.02 43.08
C ASN A 66 8.69 50.19 43.04
N GLU A 67 7.87 50.32 44.09
CA GLU A 67 6.77 51.30 44.13
C GLU A 67 7.28 52.74 44.11
N TYR A 68 8.38 53.04 44.81
CA TYR A 68 8.99 54.36 44.77
C TYR A 68 9.60 54.67 43.40
N VAL A 69 10.28 53.70 42.78
CA VAL A 69 10.82 53.86 41.42
C VAL A 69 9.68 54.12 40.43
N PHE A 70 8.57 53.37 40.55
CA PHE A 70 7.38 53.54 39.74
C PHE A 70 6.69 54.88 39.96
N PHE A 71 6.56 55.33 41.22
CA PHE A 71 5.93 56.61 41.55
C PHE A 71 6.63 57.80 40.89
N ASN A 72 7.94 57.71 40.71
CA ASN A 72 8.74 58.75 40.04
C ASN A 72 8.77 58.61 38.50
N MET A 73 8.08 57.63 37.92
CA MET A 73 7.98 57.48 36.47
C MET A 73 6.92 58.40 35.88
N GLY A 74 7.28 59.11 34.80
CA GLY A 74 6.31 59.82 33.97
C GLY A 74 5.36 58.88 33.23
N GLU A 75 4.23 59.41 32.76
CA GLU A 75 3.30 58.67 31.89
C GLU A 75 4.02 58.15 30.64
N LYS A 76 3.82 56.87 30.30
CA LYS A 76 4.51 56.12 29.22
C LYS A 76 6.03 55.97 29.38
N GLU A 77 6.63 56.40 30.50
CA GLU A 77 8.01 56.06 30.82
C GLU A 77 8.12 54.55 31.08
N SER A 78 9.27 53.96 30.76
CA SER A 78 9.57 52.56 31.09
C SER A 78 10.85 52.45 31.92
N LYS A 79 10.83 51.56 32.93
CA LYS A 79 11.98 51.15 33.73
C LYS A 79 12.09 49.63 33.73
N ILE A 80 13.24 49.11 34.16
CA ILE A 80 13.52 47.68 34.19
C ILE A 80 13.70 47.24 35.64
N ALA A 81 12.92 46.23 36.04
CA ALA A 81 13.21 45.47 37.24
C ALA A 81 14.00 44.21 36.86
N ARG A 82 15.02 43.84 37.63
CA ARG A 82 15.89 42.68 37.33
C ARG A 82 16.24 41.91 38.59
N VAL A 83 16.31 40.59 38.43
CA VAL A 83 16.90 39.68 39.41
C VAL A 83 17.96 38.85 38.70
N SER A 84 19.16 38.77 39.29
CA SER A 84 20.25 37.96 38.77
C SER A 84 20.79 37.03 39.84
N LEU A 85 21.01 35.77 39.46
CA LEU A 85 21.51 34.71 40.32
C LEU A 85 22.79 34.11 39.72
N LEU A 86 23.87 34.19 40.49
CA LEU A 86 25.12 33.48 40.25
C LEU A 86 25.13 32.23 41.12
N PHE A 87 25.34 31.05 40.52
CA PHE A 87 25.48 29.79 41.23
C PHE A 87 26.44 28.85 40.51
N SER A 88 26.92 27.81 41.19
CA SER A 88 27.72 26.74 40.59
C SER A 88 27.04 25.40 40.69
N ASP A 89 27.16 24.58 39.64
CA ASP A 89 26.68 23.20 39.63
C ASP A 89 27.63 22.30 38.83
N LYS A 90 27.99 21.13 39.37
CA LYS A 90 28.95 20.18 38.77
C LYS A 90 30.22 20.86 38.18
N LYS A 91 30.84 21.75 38.97
CA LYS A 91 32.04 22.56 38.61
C LYS A 91 31.85 23.58 37.47
N ARG A 92 30.63 23.80 37.00
CA ARG A 92 30.28 24.88 36.05
C ARG A 92 29.69 26.05 36.81
N GLU A 93 29.99 27.26 36.34
CA GLU A 93 29.45 28.49 36.87
C GLU A 93 28.34 29.02 35.97
N TYR A 94 27.22 29.39 36.59
CA TYR A 94 25.99 29.80 35.94
C TYR A 94 25.61 31.19 36.41
N ILE A 95 25.35 32.09 35.45
CA ILE A 95 24.74 33.39 35.71
C ILE A 95 23.40 33.39 35.01
N VAL A 96 22.32 33.50 35.78
CA VAL A 96 20.96 33.65 35.27
C VAL A 96 20.50 35.06 35.58
N SER A 97 19.92 35.74 34.60
CA SER A 97 19.34 37.07 34.79
C SER A 97 17.95 37.10 34.17
N ARG A 98 16.95 37.44 34.98
CA ARG A 98 15.59 37.70 34.50
C ARG A 98 15.26 39.15 34.74
N SER A 99 14.74 39.82 33.72
CA SER A 99 14.31 41.20 33.81
C SER A 99 12.96 41.42 33.14
N VAL A 100 12.21 42.42 33.61
CA VAL A 100 10.95 42.84 33.00
C VAL A 100 10.99 44.34 32.77
N LYS A 101 10.60 44.76 31.56
CA LYS A 101 10.39 46.17 31.23
C LYS A 101 8.98 46.57 31.65
N VAL A 102 8.86 47.45 32.63
CA VAL A 102 7.58 47.95 33.14
C VAL A 102 7.36 49.36 32.61
N THR A 103 6.15 49.62 32.11
CA THR A 103 5.74 50.93 31.60
C THR A 103 4.64 51.51 32.48
N ASN A 104 4.70 52.81 32.75
CA ASN A 104 3.61 53.52 33.42
C ASN A 104 2.47 53.80 32.42
N ILE A 105 1.31 53.22 32.66
CA ILE A 105 0.08 53.49 31.91
C ILE A 105 -1.04 53.74 32.93
N ASP A 106 -1.65 54.91 32.90
CA ASP A 106 -2.74 55.31 33.81
C ASP A 106 -2.35 55.14 35.30
N ASN A 107 -1.13 55.52 35.67
CA ASN A 107 -0.55 55.33 37.01
C ASN A 107 -0.59 53.86 37.49
N LYS A 108 -0.48 52.90 36.56
CA LYS A 108 -0.35 51.47 36.86
C LYS A 108 0.86 50.86 36.16
N GLN A 109 1.48 49.90 36.82
CA GLN A 109 2.54 49.09 36.23
C GLN A 109 1.96 48.19 35.15
N TYR A 110 2.33 48.45 33.89
CA TYR A 110 1.93 47.64 32.75
C TYR A 110 3.13 46.94 32.10
N TRP A 111 2.99 45.65 31.86
CA TRP A 111 3.94 44.82 31.11
C TRP A 111 3.25 43.54 30.63
N THR A 112 3.83 42.88 29.65
CA THR A 112 3.35 41.63 29.05
C THR A 112 4.45 40.57 29.07
N LYS A 113 4.12 39.33 28.72
CA LYS A 113 5.13 38.26 28.62
C LYS A 113 6.27 38.58 27.66
N ASN A 114 6.04 39.42 26.64
CA ASN A 114 7.06 39.84 25.67
C ASN A 114 8.06 40.85 26.25
N ASP A 115 7.71 41.50 27.36
CA ASP A 115 8.58 42.44 28.06
C ASP A 115 9.54 41.75 29.05
N ILE A 116 9.38 40.43 29.25
CA ILE A 116 10.27 39.61 30.06
C ILE A 116 11.44 39.14 29.20
N THR A 117 12.65 39.35 29.71
CA THR A 117 13.89 38.80 29.15
C THR A 117 14.51 37.82 30.14
N LEU A 118 14.92 36.65 29.66
CA LEU A 118 15.70 35.67 30.41
C LEU A 118 17.02 35.43 29.69
N GLU A 119 18.12 35.72 30.38
CA GLU A 119 19.48 35.50 29.88
C GLU A 119 20.23 34.54 30.80
N MET A 120 21.10 33.73 30.21
CA MET A 120 21.94 32.81 30.96
C MET A 120 23.30 32.64 30.30
N THR A 121 24.34 32.65 31.12
CA THR A 121 25.70 32.28 30.69
C THR A 121 26.24 31.13 31.53
N VAL A 122 26.98 30.23 30.91
CA VAL A 122 27.69 29.12 31.56
C VAL A 122 29.17 29.27 31.29
N ASN A 123 29.98 29.42 32.34
CA ASN A 123 31.41 29.71 32.23
C ASN A 123 31.71 30.86 31.25
N GLY A 124 30.87 31.90 31.27
CA GLY A 124 30.97 33.07 30.39
C GLY A 124 30.38 32.92 28.98
N GLN A 125 29.92 31.73 28.57
CA GLN A 125 29.28 31.51 27.25
C GLN A 125 27.76 31.63 27.33
N LYS A 126 27.15 32.39 26.43
CA LYS A 126 25.68 32.58 26.37
C LYS A 126 24.98 31.30 25.92
N ILE A 127 23.89 30.95 26.61
CA ILE A 127 23.06 29.78 26.32
C ILE A 127 21.83 30.20 25.50
N SER A 128 21.55 29.46 24.42
CA SER A 128 20.42 29.74 23.52
C SER A 128 19.06 29.42 24.14
N ASN A 129 18.99 28.37 24.97
CA ASN A 129 17.78 27.96 25.67
C ASN A 129 17.98 27.93 27.20
N PRO A 130 17.97 29.11 27.85
CA PRO A 130 18.18 29.24 29.30
C PRO A 130 17.17 28.44 30.13
N GLN A 131 15.89 28.48 29.77
CA GLN A 131 14.83 27.92 30.61
C GLN A 131 14.93 26.40 30.73
N ASP A 132 15.25 25.70 29.64
CA ASP A 132 15.43 24.24 29.67
C ASP A 132 16.72 23.84 30.39
N THR A 133 17.77 24.66 30.30
CA THR A 133 19.00 24.43 31.07
C THR A 133 18.75 24.57 32.57
N ILE A 134 17.97 25.57 32.99
CA ILE A 134 17.54 25.73 34.39
C ILE A 134 16.74 24.51 34.86
N LYS A 135 15.76 24.05 34.08
CA LYS A 135 14.93 22.89 34.44
C LYS A 135 15.73 21.58 34.60
N LYS A 136 16.82 21.43 33.83
CA LYS A 136 17.74 20.29 33.96
C LYS A 136 18.59 20.35 35.23
N ILE A 137 18.90 21.55 35.71
CA ILE A 137 19.67 21.74 36.94
C ILE A 137 18.76 21.59 38.14
N LEU A 138 17.64 22.32 38.20
CA LEU A 138 16.64 22.26 39.26
C LEU A 138 15.26 22.36 38.62
N SER A 139 14.47 21.29 38.66
CA SER A 139 13.12 21.30 38.11
C SER A 139 12.20 22.22 38.93
N LYS A 140 11.16 22.75 38.30
CA LYS A 140 10.20 23.66 38.95
C LYS A 140 9.47 22.98 40.10
N GLU A 141 9.25 21.67 39.98
CA GLU A 141 8.56 20.85 40.95
C GLU A 141 9.43 20.56 42.17
N LEU A 142 10.75 20.51 41.99
CA LEU A 142 11.70 20.36 43.08
C LEU A 142 11.89 21.63 43.91
N ARG A 143 11.66 22.80 43.30
CA ARG A 143 11.72 24.11 43.96
C ARG A 143 11.07 24.11 45.34
N LYS A 144 9.91 23.48 45.50
CA LYS A 144 9.13 23.50 46.74
C LYS A 144 9.75 22.80 47.94
N TYR A 145 10.75 21.93 47.72
CA TYR A 145 11.48 21.25 48.78
C TYR A 145 12.77 21.97 49.15
N PHE A 146 13.28 22.84 48.27
CA PHE A 146 14.54 23.56 48.47
C PHE A 146 14.31 25.02 48.82
N PHE A 147 13.26 25.65 48.29
CA PHE A 147 12.84 27.02 48.58
C PHE A 147 11.43 27.00 49.17
N PHE A 148 11.33 27.23 50.48
CA PHE A 148 10.07 27.10 51.20
C PHE A 148 9.96 28.07 52.38
N ASP A 149 8.72 28.36 52.77
CA ASP A 149 8.34 29.16 53.92
C ASP A 149 7.83 28.27 55.08
N GLY A 150 7.70 28.85 56.27
CA GLY A 150 7.22 28.15 57.47
C GLY A 150 5.82 27.53 57.35
N GLU A 151 4.91 28.12 56.57
CA GLU A 151 3.57 27.55 56.34
C GLU A 151 3.62 26.31 55.47
N ARG A 152 4.49 26.31 54.47
CA ARG A 152 4.65 25.21 53.53
C ARG A 152 5.27 23.99 54.18
N ILE A 153 6.21 24.19 55.11
CA ILE A 153 6.76 23.13 55.94
C ILE A 153 5.64 22.42 56.69
N ASP A 154 4.75 23.14 57.37
CA ASP A 154 3.66 22.54 58.15
C ASP A 154 2.72 21.68 57.29
N ARG A 155 2.52 22.03 56.01
CA ARG A 155 1.66 21.27 55.09
C ARG A 155 2.26 19.92 54.68
N LEU A 156 3.58 19.77 54.61
CA LEU A 156 4.20 18.54 54.08
C LEU A 156 3.93 17.30 54.95
N ALA A 157 3.76 17.47 56.26
CA ALA A 157 3.40 16.39 57.19
C ALA A 157 1.89 16.09 57.24
N ARG A 158 1.05 16.82 56.48
CA ARG A 158 -0.39 16.57 56.44
C ARG A 158 -0.72 15.42 55.46
N PRO A 159 -1.81 14.64 55.69
CA PRO A 159 -2.18 13.51 54.83
C PRO A 159 -2.39 13.88 53.34
N GLU A 160 -2.87 15.10 53.08
CA GLU A 160 -3.12 15.65 51.74
C GLU A 160 -1.85 15.74 50.88
N SER A 161 -0.68 15.80 51.53
CA SER A 161 0.64 15.95 50.89
C SER A 161 1.27 14.64 50.41
N LYS A 162 0.53 13.52 50.45
CA LYS A 162 0.97 12.22 49.91
C LYS A 162 1.54 12.32 48.50
N LYS A 163 0.83 13.03 47.61
CA LYS A 163 1.28 13.22 46.21
C LYS A 163 2.58 14.01 46.17
N ASP A 164 2.74 15.01 47.02
CA ASP A 164 3.97 15.80 47.10
C ASP A 164 5.14 14.97 47.62
N ILE A 165 4.96 14.13 48.64
CA ILE A 165 6.02 13.24 49.14
C ILE A 165 6.44 12.24 48.05
N GLN A 166 5.46 11.55 47.46
CA GLN A 166 5.71 10.56 46.41
C GLN A 166 6.44 11.19 45.22
N GLN A 167 6.01 12.39 44.82
CA GLN A 167 6.61 13.09 43.70
C GLN A 167 8.02 13.61 44.04
N GLY A 168 8.26 14.06 45.27
CA GLY A 168 9.59 14.45 45.75
C GLY A 168 10.60 13.30 45.67
N ILE A 169 10.18 12.10 46.09
CA ILE A 169 10.96 10.86 45.97
C ILE A 169 11.30 10.59 44.50
N LYS A 170 10.31 10.65 43.60
CA LYS A 170 10.51 10.37 42.16
C LYS A 170 11.47 11.35 41.51
N TYR A 171 11.31 12.66 41.75
CA TYR A 171 12.11 13.69 41.12
C TYR A 171 13.58 13.65 41.56
N ILE A 172 13.84 13.50 42.86
CA ILE A 172 15.22 13.54 43.38
C ILE A 172 16.03 12.33 42.98
N MET A 173 15.36 11.22 42.69
CA MET A 173 15.99 10.00 42.25
C MET A 173 16.15 9.85 40.73
N GLY A 174 15.52 10.71 39.94
CA GLY A 174 15.45 10.52 38.49
C GLY A 174 14.55 9.36 38.04
N LEU A 175 13.62 8.89 38.90
CA LEU A 175 12.62 7.86 38.52
C LEU A 175 11.63 8.37 37.45
N GLU A 176 11.69 9.66 37.13
CA GLU A 176 10.98 10.24 35.98
C GLU A 176 11.39 9.63 34.65
N VAL A 177 12.65 9.20 34.51
CA VAL A 177 13.11 8.57 33.27
C VAL A 177 12.36 7.26 33.06
N TYR A 178 12.23 6.46 34.12
CA TYR A 178 11.44 5.23 34.12
C TYR A 178 9.96 5.50 33.86
N SER A 179 9.35 6.46 34.57
CA SER A 179 7.92 6.75 34.39
C SER A 179 7.61 7.25 32.98
N ASN A 180 8.50 8.05 32.38
CA ASN A 180 8.38 8.49 31.00
C ASN A 180 8.63 7.35 30.00
N ALA A 181 9.62 6.48 30.24
CA ALA A 181 9.87 5.30 29.41
C ALA A 181 8.66 4.36 29.39
N ILE A 182 8.09 4.05 30.56
CA ILE A 182 6.85 3.25 30.71
C ILE A 182 5.71 3.90 29.92
N ARG A 183 5.50 5.22 30.07
CA ARG A 183 4.45 5.95 29.35
C ARG A 183 4.64 5.87 27.83
N HIS A 184 5.84 6.18 27.33
CA HIS A 184 6.13 6.11 25.90
C HIS A 184 6.00 4.69 25.36
N LEU A 185 6.44 3.68 26.12
CA LEU A 185 6.33 2.29 25.69
C LEU A 185 4.87 1.81 25.67
N LYS A 186 4.01 2.29 26.59
CA LYS A 186 2.55 2.08 26.52
C LYS A 186 1.94 2.68 25.25
N GLU A 187 2.39 3.87 24.86
CA GLU A 187 1.96 4.53 23.62
C GLU A 187 2.40 3.70 22.39
N VAL A 188 3.68 3.28 22.33
CA VAL A 188 4.22 2.42 21.26
C VAL A 188 3.46 1.08 21.20
N LYS A 189 3.26 0.39 22.33
CA LYS A 189 2.49 -0.85 22.40
C LYS A 189 1.07 -0.66 21.85
N LYS A 190 0.42 0.47 22.15
CA LYS A 190 -0.93 0.77 21.63
C LYS A 190 -0.92 0.95 20.11
N GLU A 191 0.10 1.58 19.54
CA GLU A 191 0.26 1.71 18.09
C GLU A 191 0.53 0.35 17.43
N LEU A 192 1.43 -0.46 18.00
CA LEU A 192 1.70 -1.82 17.50
C LEU A 192 0.47 -2.73 17.55
N ASN A 193 -0.33 -2.65 18.63
CA ASN A 193 -1.59 -3.39 18.72
C ASN A 193 -2.60 -2.92 17.67
N LYS A 194 -2.70 -1.61 17.39
CA LYS A 194 -3.55 -1.11 16.31
C LYS A 194 -3.10 -1.59 14.94
N GLU A 195 -1.79 -1.62 14.70
CA GLU A 195 -1.21 -2.18 13.47
C GLU A 195 -1.62 -3.65 13.33
N LEU A 196 -1.43 -4.46 14.37
CA LEU A 196 -1.85 -5.86 14.42
C LEU A 196 -3.35 -6.02 14.16
N THR A 197 -4.21 -5.28 14.87
CA THR A 197 -5.67 -5.32 14.68
C THR A 197 -6.07 -4.90 13.26
N THR A 198 -5.43 -3.89 12.67
CA THR A 198 -5.71 -3.45 11.30
C THR A 198 -5.32 -4.52 10.26
N ILE A 199 -4.23 -5.26 10.52
CA ILE A 199 -3.80 -6.38 9.69
C ILE A 199 -4.81 -7.54 9.81
N MET A 200 -5.31 -7.81 11.02
CA MET A 200 -6.29 -8.88 11.29
C MET A 200 -7.71 -8.57 10.79
N GLU A 201 -8.20 -7.34 10.94
CA GLU A 201 -9.56 -6.91 10.56
C GLU A 201 -9.80 -6.92 9.04
N LYS A 202 -8.74 -6.85 8.24
CA LYS A 202 -8.86 -6.90 6.78
C LYS A 202 -9.24 -8.28 6.23
N GLU A 203 -9.12 -9.36 7.02
CA GLU A 203 -9.26 -10.72 6.50
C GLU A 203 -9.85 -11.73 7.50
N SER A 204 -11.17 -11.71 7.68
CA SER A 204 -11.92 -12.94 7.95
C SER A 204 -13.27 -12.85 7.22
N PRO A 205 -13.60 -13.82 6.34
CA PRO A 205 -13.95 -15.15 6.81
C PRO A 205 -13.33 -16.31 6.00
N ALA A 206 -13.36 -17.48 6.65
CA ALA A 206 -13.01 -18.79 6.12
C ALA A 206 -13.70 -19.15 4.80
N GLU A 207 -12.96 -19.73 3.85
CA GLU A 207 -13.40 -20.81 2.95
C GLU A 207 -12.20 -21.33 2.13
N ILE A 208 -11.92 -22.64 2.28
CA ILE A 208 -10.98 -23.50 1.50
C ILE A 208 -9.54 -22.96 1.38
N SER A 209 -8.58 -23.69 1.95
CA SER A 209 -7.15 -23.37 1.81
C SER A 209 -6.80 -23.14 0.34
N PRO A 210 -6.29 -21.95 -0.06
CA PRO A 210 -5.84 -21.69 -1.43
C PRO A 210 -4.82 -22.74 -1.93
N VAL A 211 -4.13 -23.39 -0.98
CA VAL A 211 -3.23 -24.52 -1.23
C VAL A 211 -3.98 -25.77 -1.72
N GLN A 212 -5.14 -26.09 -1.15
CA GLN A 212 -5.97 -27.23 -1.60
C GLN A 212 -6.51 -26.98 -3.02
N LYS A 213 -6.97 -25.76 -3.30
CA LYS A 213 -7.42 -25.37 -4.65
C LYS A 213 -6.29 -25.42 -5.67
N LYS A 214 -5.06 -25.03 -5.27
CA LYS A 214 -3.86 -25.19 -6.09
C LYS A 214 -3.56 -26.67 -6.38
N GLU A 215 -3.63 -27.53 -5.36
CA GLU A 215 -3.42 -28.98 -5.52
C GLU A 215 -4.45 -29.59 -6.49
N GLU A 216 -5.73 -29.24 -6.37
CA GLU A 216 -6.79 -29.69 -7.28
C GLU A 216 -6.57 -29.21 -8.74
N ILE A 217 -6.16 -27.96 -8.94
CA ILE A 217 -5.87 -27.42 -10.28
C ILE A 217 -4.62 -28.10 -10.87
N LEU A 218 -3.59 -28.36 -10.07
CA LEU A 218 -2.39 -29.07 -10.51
C LEU A 218 -2.69 -30.52 -10.87
N GLU A 219 -3.55 -31.20 -10.10
CA GLU A 219 -4.01 -32.55 -10.42
C GLU A 219 -4.82 -32.55 -11.73
N GLN A 220 -5.73 -31.59 -11.92
CA GLN A 220 -6.46 -31.46 -13.17
C GLN A 220 -5.54 -31.17 -14.35
N ILE A 221 -4.52 -30.32 -14.19
CA ILE A 221 -3.50 -30.04 -15.22
C ILE A 221 -2.71 -31.32 -15.55
N ASP A 222 -2.31 -32.11 -14.57
CA ASP A 222 -1.56 -33.34 -14.78
C ASP A 222 -2.41 -34.42 -15.48
N GLN A 223 -3.66 -34.58 -15.06
CA GLN A 223 -4.64 -35.43 -15.73
C GLN A 223 -4.86 -34.99 -17.18
N LEU A 224 -4.99 -33.68 -17.43
CA LEU A 224 -5.20 -33.14 -18.77
C LEU A 224 -3.95 -33.28 -19.64
N LYS A 225 -2.76 -33.07 -19.09
CA LYS A 225 -1.47 -33.30 -19.77
C LYS A 225 -1.29 -34.75 -20.12
N THR A 226 -1.60 -35.66 -19.21
CA THR A 226 -1.58 -37.10 -19.46
C THR A 226 -2.59 -37.46 -20.54
N ALA A 227 -3.81 -36.89 -20.49
CA ALA A 227 -4.81 -37.10 -21.52
C ALA A 227 -4.38 -36.53 -22.89
N ILE A 228 -3.75 -35.34 -22.93
CA ILE A 228 -3.19 -34.73 -24.14
C ILE A 228 -2.05 -35.59 -24.67
N LYS A 229 -1.11 -36.01 -23.81
CA LYS A 229 -0.01 -36.89 -24.19
C LYS A 229 -0.52 -38.20 -24.75
N ASN A 230 -1.49 -38.84 -24.09
CA ASN A 230 -2.12 -40.05 -24.59
C ASN A 230 -2.80 -39.79 -25.94
N HIS A 231 -3.53 -38.68 -26.11
CA HIS A 231 -4.17 -38.34 -27.39
C HIS A 231 -3.15 -37.99 -28.48
N GLN A 232 -2.00 -37.41 -28.14
CA GLN A 232 -0.88 -37.17 -29.05
C GLN A 232 -0.15 -38.47 -29.39
N GLU A 233 -0.01 -39.40 -28.46
CA GLU A 233 0.50 -40.74 -28.72
C GLU A 233 -0.48 -41.53 -29.60
N PHE A 234 -1.79 -41.39 -29.37
CA PHE A 234 -2.81 -41.94 -30.27
C PHE A 234 -2.80 -41.26 -31.64
N GLU A 235 -2.61 -39.94 -31.71
CA GLU A 235 -2.43 -39.20 -32.97
C GLU A 235 -1.19 -39.71 -33.71
N VAL A 236 -0.06 -39.84 -33.03
CA VAL A 236 1.19 -40.38 -33.60
C VAL A 236 1.01 -41.84 -34.00
N GLN A 237 0.37 -42.69 -33.20
CA GLN A 237 0.06 -44.07 -33.56
C GLN A 237 -0.88 -44.15 -34.76
N LYS A 238 -1.85 -43.23 -34.88
CA LYS A 238 -2.76 -43.17 -36.02
C LYS A 238 -2.10 -42.58 -37.25
N GLU A 239 -1.17 -41.63 -37.10
CA GLU A 239 -0.31 -41.12 -38.16
C GLU A 239 0.73 -42.15 -38.60
N GLU A 240 1.25 -42.96 -37.68
CA GLU A 240 2.10 -44.11 -37.97
C GLU A 240 1.31 -45.25 -38.59
N GLU A 241 0.08 -45.53 -38.15
CA GLU A 241 -0.84 -46.46 -38.80
C GLU A 241 -1.21 -45.95 -40.19
N LYS A 242 -1.50 -44.65 -40.34
CA LYS A 242 -1.68 -43.99 -41.64
C LYS A 242 -0.44 -44.14 -42.49
N LYS A 243 0.75 -43.95 -41.93
CA LYS A 243 2.03 -44.07 -42.62
C LYS A 243 2.37 -45.51 -42.97
N LEU A 244 2.04 -46.49 -42.13
CA LEU A 244 2.23 -47.92 -42.36
C LEU A 244 1.23 -48.45 -43.37
N ILE A 245 -0.05 -48.05 -43.30
CA ILE A 245 -1.05 -48.30 -44.34
C ILE A 245 -0.62 -47.63 -45.64
N SER A 246 -0.11 -46.39 -45.57
CA SER A 246 0.45 -45.69 -46.74
C SER A 246 1.71 -46.37 -47.26
N GLN A 247 2.55 -46.95 -46.40
CA GLN A 247 3.78 -47.67 -46.76
C GLN A 247 3.50 -49.10 -47.24
N GLU A 248 2.45 -49.75 -46.77
CA GLU A 248 1.90 -50.99 -47.33
C GLU A 248 1.28 -50.70 -48.69
N LEU A 249 0.52 -49.61 -48.83
CA LEU A 249 0.12 -49.05 -50.13
C LEU A 249 1.35 -48.71 -51.01
N GLU A 250 2.47 -48.22 -50.43
CA GLU A 250 3.71 -47.97 -51.17
C GLU A 250 4.46 -49.25 -51.56
N LYS A 251 4.47 -50.30 -50.74
CA LYS A 251 4.99 -51.63 -51.11
C LYS A 251 4.15 -52.27 -52.20
N HIS A 252 2.88 -51.86 -52.30
CA HIS A 252 2.00 -52.14 -53.41
C HIS A 252 2.14 -51.15 -54.58
N LYS A 253 3.15 -50.24 -54.64
CA LYS A 253 3.30 -49.27 -55.76
C LYS A 253 3.52 -49.90 -57.14
N GLU A 254 4.09 -51.10 -57.24
CA GLU A 254 4.11 -51.82 -58.52
C GLU A 254 2.70 -52.29 -58.92
N ILE A 255 1.88 -52.68 -57.94
CA ILE A 255 0.45 -52.98 -58.15
C ILE A 255 -0.35 -51.69 -58.34
N GLU A 256 -0.01 -50.57 -57.72
CA GLU A 256 -0.67 -49.27 -57.91
C GLU A 256 -0.39 -48.72 -59.31
N ASN A 257 0.82 -48.91 -59.85
CA ASN A 257 1.12 -48.60 -61.24
C ASN A 257 0.39 -49.54 -62.20
N ILE A 258 0.34 -50.85 -61.92
CA ILE A 258 -0.43 -51.83 -62.71
C ILE A 258 -1.95 -51.58 -62.59
N GLU A 259 -2.45 -51.09 -61.46
CA GLU A 259 -3.86 -50.77 -61.19
C GLU A 259 -4.24 -49.42 -61.80
N ARG A 260 -3.34 -48.41 -61.80
CA ARG A 260 -3.50 -47.17 -62.57
C ARG A 260 -3.44 -47.45 -64.07
N GLU A 261 -2.58 -48.35 -64.51
CA GLU A 261 -2.51 -48.81 -65.89
C GLU A 261 -3.75 -49.64 -66.26
N ARG A 262 -4.28 -50.46 -65.34
CA ARG A 262 -5.57 -51.14 -65.49
C ARG A 262 -6.73 -50.14 -65.58
N GLN A 263 -6.81 -49.15 -64.70
CA GLN A 263 -7.85 -48.13 -64.71
C GLN A 263 -7.78 -47.27 -65.98
N ARG A 264 -6.57 -46.94 -66.44
CA ARG A 264 -6.36 -46.25 -67.71
C ARG A 264 -6.82 -47.11 -68.89
N ILE A 265 -6.42 -48.38 -68.96
CA ILE A 265 -6.85 -49.31 -70.02
C ILE A 265 -8.35 -49.60 -69.95
N GLU A 266 -8.96 -49.70 -68.75
CA GLU A 266 -10.41 -49.83 -68.57
C GLU A 266 -11.14 -48.57 -69.07
N THR A 267 -10.62 -47.37 -68.78
CA THR A 267 -11.16 -46.11 -69.30
C THR A 267 -11.01 -46.03 -70.82
N ASP A 268 -9.85 -46.40 -71.37
CA ASP A 268 -9.59 -46.40 -72.81
C ASP A 268 -10.44 -47.47 -73.53
N LEU A 269 -10.70 -48.62 -72.89
CA LEU A 269 -11.63 -49.66 -73.37
C LEU A 269 -13.07 -49.18 -73.36
N GLU A 270 -13.52 -48.50 -72.30
CA GLU A 270 -14.85 -47.89 -72.24
C GLU A 270 -15.01 -46.83 -73.34
N GLN A 271 -14.00 -45.97 -73.54
CA GLN A 271 -14.00 -44.97 -74.60
C GLN A 271 -14.00 -45.60 -75.99
N ALA A 272 -13.16 -46.61 -76.24
CA ALA A 272 -13.13 -47.33 -77.51
C ALA A 272 -14.47 -48.04 -77.78
N ASN A 273 -15.06 -48.69 -76.77
CA ASN A 273 -16.37 -49.32 -76.88
C ASN A 273 -17.49 -48.29 -77.10
N GLU A 274 -17.46 -47.14 -76.43
CA GLU A 274 -18.40 -46.05 -76.70
C GLU A 274 -18.25 -45.49 -78.11
N GLN A 275 -17.03 -45.31 -78.60
CA GLN A 275 -16.76 -44.82 -79.94
C GLN A 275 -17.22 -45.85 -80.99
N ILE A 276 -16.95 -47.14 -80.77
CA ILE A 276 -17.49 -48.24 -81.59
C ILE A 276 -19.02 -48.17 -81.58
N GLN A 277 -19.68 -48.06 -80.42
CA GLN A 277 -21.14 -47.94 -80.35
C GLN A 277 -21.67 -46.68 -81.05
N LYS A 278 -20.95 -45.55 -80.97
CA LYS A 278 -21.28 -44.31 -81.68
C LYS A 278 -21.16 -44.51 -83.19
N ILE A 279 -20.09 -45.15 -83.67
CA ILE A 279 -19.93 -45.49 -85.10
C ILE A 279 -20.98 -46.50 -85.53
N GLU A 280 -21.28 -47.54 -84.75
CA GLU A 280 -22.33 -48.50 -85.08
C GLU A 280 -23.71 -47.85 -85.15
N LYS A 281 -24.00 -46.89 -84.27
CA LYS A 281 -25.22 -46.08 -84.37
C LYS A 281 -25.20 -45.19 -85.63
N LYS A 282 -24.06 -44.57 -85.96
CA LYS A 282 -23.90 -43.79 -87.20
C LYS A 282 -24.08 -44.66 -88.44
N GLU A 283 -23.46 -45.83 -88.48
CA GLU A 283 -23.53 -46.85 -89.53
C GLU A 283 -24.97 -47.35 -89.70
N LYS A 284 -25.64 -47.77 -88.61
CA LYS A 284 -27.06 -48.17 -88.63
C LYS A 284 -27.97 -47.04 -89.10
N SER A 285 -27.71 -45.80 -88.66
CA SER A 285 -28.48 -44.62 -89.09
C SER A 285 -28.25 -44.32 -90.57
N PHE A 286 -27.00 -44.39 -91.05
CA PHE A 286 -26.63 -44.16 -92.44
C PHE A 286 -27.25 -45.22 -93.35
N ILE A 287 -27.15 -46.51 -92.99
CA ILE A 287 -27.79 -47.62 -93.71
C ILE A 287 -29.31 -47.44 -93.70
N SER A 288 -29.95 -47.27 -92.53
CA SER A 288 -31.41 -47.17 -92.47
C SER A 288 -31.97 -45.97 -93.26
N LYS A 289 -31.26 -44.84 -93.25
CA LYS A 289 -31.68 -43.63 -93.97
C LYS A 289 -31.36 -43.65 -95.46
N ASN A 290 -30.30 -44.32 -95.91
CA ASN A 290 -29.79 -44.13 -97.26
C ASN A 290 -29.69 -45.43 -98.08
N ALA A 291 -29.71 -46.61 -97.46
CA ALA A 291 -29.51 -47.88 -98.17
C ALA A 291 -30.63 -48.17 -99.18
N TYR A 292 -31.85 -47.69 -98.96
CA TYR A 292 -32.94 -47.90 -99.90
C TYR A 292 -32.63 -47.30 -101.28
N LEU A 293 -31.92 -46.17 -101.34
CA LEU A 293 -31.48 -45.55 -102.60
C LEU A 293 -30.39 -46.41 -103.26
N ALA A 294 -29.39 -46.81 -102.49
CA ALA A 294 -28.27 -47.61 -102.99
C ALA A 294 -28.69 -49.00 -103.51
N ILE A 295 -29.62 -49.67 -102.82
CA ILE A 295 -30.14 -51.00 -103.19
C ILE A 295 -31.10 -50.88 -104.39
N SER A 296 -31.81 -49.76 -104.50
CA SER A 296 -32.75 -49.54 -105.59
C SER A 296 -32.09 -49.15 -106.91
N ASN A 297 -30.75 -49.05 -107.00
CA ASN A 297 -30.08 -48.54 -108.19
C ASN A 297 -30.46 -49.27 -109.50
N ASN A 298 -30.60 -50.60 -109.49
CA ASN A 298 -31.07 -51.34 -110.68
C ASN A 298 -32.52 -50.95 -111.06
N LEU A 299 -33.39 -50.74 -110.07
CA LEU A 299 -34.75 -50.25 -110.32
C LEU A 299 -34.71 -48.80 -110.85
N LEU A 300 -33.90 -47.92 -110.25
CA LEU A 300 -33.75 -46.53 -110.66
C LEU A 300 -33.18 -46.43 -112.08
N GLU A 301 -32.20 -47.26 -112.44
CA GLU A 301 -31.67 -47.38 -113.80
C GLU A 301 -32.72 -47.91 -114.79
N LYS A 302 -33.54 -48.87 -114.38
CA LYS A 302 -34.66 -49.37 -115.21
C LYS A 302 -35.72 -48.29 -115.42
N ILE A 303 -36.07 -47.53 -114.37
CA ILE A 303 -37.00 -46.41 -114.46
C ILE A 303 -36.40 -45.33 -115.37
N LYS A 304 -35.13 -44.95 -115.17
CA LYS A 304 -34.45 -44.00 -116.06
C LYS A 304 -34.45 -44.49 -117.50
N LYS A 305 -34.04 -45.73 -117.79
CA LYS A 305 -34.09 -46.30 -119.15
C LYS A 305 -35.50 -46.31 -119.73
N TYR A 306 -36.53 -46.55 -118.90
CA TYR A 306 -37.92 -46.49 -119.33
C TYR A 306 -38.33 -45.06 -119.69
N LEU A 307 -38.01 -44.08 -118.84
CA LEU A 307 -38.28 -42.66 -119.06
C LEU A 307 -37.48 -42.12 -120.27
N ASP A 308 -36.20 -42.47 -120.40
CA ASP A 308 -35.34 -42.13 -121.53
C ASP A 308 -35.91 -42.71 -122.84
N LYS A 309 -36.39 -43.96 -122.85
CA LYS A 309 -37.08 -44.53 -124.02
C LYS A 309 -38.36 -43.79 -124.38
N LYS A 310 -39.12 -43.33 -123.39
CA LYS A 310 -40.31 -42.49 -123.63
C LYS A 310 -39.93 -41.12 -124.19
N ARG A 311 -38.78 -40.58 -123.77
CA ARG A 311 -38.19 -39.34 -124.29
C ARG A 311 -37.68 -39.49 -125.72
N GLU A 312 -36.93 -40.54 -126.01
CA GLU A 312 -36.40 -40.84 -127.36
C GLU A 312 -37.52 -41.05 -128.38
N LYS A 313 -38.62 -41.69 -127.97
CA LYS A 313 -39.80 -41.88 -128.83
C LYS A 313 -40.66 -40.62 -128.98
N GLY A 314 -40.37 -39.54 -128.26
CA GLY A 314 -41.20 -38.33 -128.23
C GLY A 314 -42.57 -38.55 -127.58
N GLU A 315 -42.75 -39.64 -126.82
CA GLU A 315 -44.00 -39.89 -126.09
C GLU A 315 -44.08 -38.99 -124.86
N LEU A 316 -42.97 -38.78 -124.15
CA LEU A 316 -42.89 -37.91 -122.96
C LEU A 316 -41.53 -37.19 -122.89
N PRO A 317 -41.49 -35.84 -122.86
CA PRO A 317 -42.62 -34.93 -123.06
C PRO A 317 -43.10 -34.98 -124.52
N SER A 318 -44.37 -34.66 -124.76
CA SER A 318 -45.05 -34.83 -126.06
C SER A 318 -44.56 -33.89 -127.18
N GLY A 319 -43.51 -33.10 -126.92
CA GLY A 319 -42.86 -32.19 -127.86
C GLY A 319 -43.68 -30.93 -128.20
N ILE A 320 -45.01 -31.02 -128.17
CA ILE A 320 -45.94 -29.94 -128.46
C ILE A 320 -46.94 -29.84 -127.30
N ARG A 321 -46.98 -28.69 -126.64
CA ARG A 321 -47.93 -28.46 -125.54
C ARG A 321 -49.36 -28.50 -126.06
N GLU A 322 -50.25 -29.17 -125.35
CA GLU A 322 -51.71 -29.20 -125.62
C GLU A 322 -52.27 -27.79 -125.89
N GLN A 323 -51.88 -26.81 -125.06
CA GLN A 323 -52.26 -25.40 -125.23
C GLN A 323 -51.83 -24.81 -126.57
N PHE A 324 -50.65 -25.17 -127.07
CA PHE A 324 -50.17 -24.65 -128.35
C PHE A 324 -51.01 -25.14 -129.52
N ILE A 325 -51.45 -26.40 -129.50
CA ILE A 325 -52.35 -26.94 -130.53
C ILE A 325 -53.73 -26.28 -130.41
N HIS A 326 -54.24 -26.11 -129.19
CA HIS A 326 -55.47 -25.37 -128.95
C HIS A 326 -55.42 -23.95 -129.54
N ASP A 327 -54.34 -23.22 -129.29
CA ASP A 327 -54.17 -21.85 -129.79
C ASP A 327 -54.16 -21.79 -131.33
N LEU A 328 -53.56 -22.79 -132.00
CA LEU A 328 -53.54 -22.86 -133.46
C LEU A 328 -54.93 -23.16 -134.04
N LEU A 329 -55.66 -24.09 -133.43
CA LEU A 329 -57.02 -24.43 -133.84
C LEU A 329 -58.00 -23.26 -133.63
N GLU A 330 -57.86 -22.52 -132.53
CA GLU A 330 -58.72 -21.36 -132.22
C GLU A 330 -58.43 -20.17 -133.15
N LYS A 331 -57.17 -19.93 -133.49
CA LYS A 331 -56.78 -18.87 -134.45
C LYS A 331 -57.17 -19.19 -135.89
N GLY A 332 -57.39 -20.46 -136.22
CA GLY A 332 -57.73 -20.88 -137.58
C GLY A 332 -56.58 -20.69 -138.57
N GLU A 333 -55.34 -20.63 -138.10
CA GLU A 333 -54.15 -20.42 -138.94
C GLU A 333 -52.93 -21.13 -138.33
N CYS A 334 -52.22 -21.89 -139.15
CA CYS A 334 -51.01 -22.61 -138.78
C CYS A 334 -49.81 -21.65 -138.69
N ILE A 335 -48.76 -22.03 -137.94
CA ILE A 335 -47.50 -21.27 -137.85
C ILE A 335 -46.81 -21.00 -139.20
N CYS A 336 -47.09 -21.79 -140.23
CA CYS A 336 -46.57 -21.55 -141.59
C CYS A 336 -47.46 -20.61 -142.44
N GLY A 337 -48.56 -20.09 -141.89
CA GLY A 337 -49.53 -19.23 -142.58
C GLY A 337 -50.64 -19.99 -143.32
N THR A 338 -50.64 -21.33 -143.28
CA THR A 338 -51.73 -22.13 -143.85
C THR A 338 -52.99 -21.94 -143.01
N LYS A 339 -54.10 -21.50 -143.62
CA LYS A 339 -55.40 -21.41 -142.94
C LYS A 339 -55.91 -22.79 -142.53
N LEU A 340 -56.38 -22.91 -141.30
CA LEU A 340 -56.92 -24.11 -140.69
C LEU A 340 -58.44 -24.00 -140.64
N GLU A 341 -59.10 -24.41 -141.72
CA GLU A 341 -60.56 -24.40 -141.78
C GLU A 341 -61.16 -25.69 -141.19
N VAL A 342 -62.28 -25.54 -140.48
CA VAL A 342 -62.94 -26.67 -139.80
C VAL A 342 -63.36 -27.72 -140.82
N GLY A 343 -62.85 -28.95 -140.64
CA GLY A 343 -63.13 -30.09 -141.53
C GLY A 343 -62.06 -30.32 -142.60
N ASP A 344 -61.10 -29.41 -142.79
CA ASP A 344 -59.94 -29.68 -143.65
C ASP A 344 -58.97 -30.66 -142.98
N PHE A 345 -58.18 -31.35 -143.80
CA PHE A 345 -57.16 -32.30 -143.39
C PHE A 345 -56.24 -31.72 -142.30
N HIS A 346 -55.80 -30.47 -142.44
CA HIS A 346 -54.88 -29.86 -141.47
C HIS A 346 -55.53 -29.63 -140.10
N TYR A 347 -56.79 -29.18 -140.06
CA TYR A 347 -57.54 -28.97 -138.83
C TYR A 347 -57.82 -30.31 -138.13
N GLU A 348 -58.30 -31.31 -138.87
CA GLU A 348 -58.58 -32.64 -138.33
C GLU A 348 -57.29 -33.37 -137.89
N HIS A 349 -56.15 -33.12 -138.56
CA HIS A 349 -54.86 -33.65 -138.15
C HIS A 349 -54.40 -33.04 -136.82
N LEU A 350 -54.51 -31.71 -136.64
CA LEU A 350 -54.19 -31.04 -135.39
C LEU A 350 -55.14 -31.46 -134.25
N LYS A 351 -56.42 -31.64 -134.53
CA LYS A 351 -57.39 -32.15 -133.55
C LYS A 351 -57.08 -33.59 -133.12
N LYS A 352 -56.69 -34.46 -134.06
CA LYS A 352 -56.18 -35.80 -133.72
C LYS A 352 -54.87 -35.76 -132.92
N LEU A 353 -53.99 -34.79 -133.20
CA LEU A 353 -52.79 -34.60 -132.39
C LEU A 353 -53.16 -34.15 -130.97
N LEU A 354 -54.14 -33.26 -130.82
CA LEU A 354 -54.65 -32.81 -129.52
C LEU A 354 -55.22 -33.97 -128.70
N GLU A 355 -56.02 -34.86 -129.30
CA GLU A 355 -56.53 -36.07 -128.64
C GLU A 355 -55.41 -37.01 -128.13
N ASN A 356 -54.23 -36.93 -128.74
CA ASN A 356 -53.04 -37.69 -128.35
C ASN A 356 -52.07 -36.90 -127.46
N THR A 357 -52.37 -35.65 -127.09
CA THR A 357 -51.52 -34.87 -126.17
C THR A 357 -51.69 -35.32 -124.72
N ILE A 358 -50.59 -35.28 -123.96
CA ILE A 358 -50.55 -35.74 -122.58
C ILE A 358 -50.75 -34.56 -121.62
N LYS A 359 -51.56 -34.74 -120.58
CA LYS A 359 -51.83 -33.72 -119.56
C LYS A 359 -50.55 -33.18 -118.93
N LYS A 360 -50.48 -31.86 -118.78
CA LYS A 360 -49.36 -31.11 -118.16
C LYS A 360 -48.81 -31.71 -116.86
N ASN A 361 -49.66 -32.16 -115.94
CA ASN A 361 -49.20 -32.75 -114.66
C ASN A 361 -48.31 -33.98 -114.84
N ILE A 362 -48.50 -34.76 -115.91
CA ILE A 362 -47.68 -35.93 -116.22
C ILE A 362 -46.32 -35.48 -116.77
N GLU A 363 -46.28 -34.43 -117.58
CA GLU A 363 -45.03 -33.85 -118.08
C GLU A 363 -44.19 -33.23 -116.94
N ASP A 364 -44.82 -32.48 -116.04
CA ASP A 364 -44.13 -31.89 -114.88
C ASP A 364 -43.58 -32.98 -113.95
N ASN A 365 -44.36 -34.03 -113.66
CA ASN A 365 -43.90 -35.19 -112.89
C ASN A 365 -42.76 -35.94 -113.60
N PHE A 366 -42.85 -36.09 -114.93
CA PHE A 366 -41.79 -36.69 -115.73
C PHE A 366 -40.47 -35.91 -115.60
N ILE A 367 -40.51 -34.58 -115.72
CA ILE A 367 -39.34 -33.72 -115.59
C ILE A 367 -38.76 -33.82 -114.17
N ASN A 368 -39.61 -33.73 -113.14
CA ASN A 368 -39.19 -33.81 -111.74
C ASN A 368 -38.55 -35.16 -111.40
N ILE A 369 -39.19 -36.27 -111.78
CA ILE A 369 -38.65 -37.61 -111.54
C ILE A 369 -37.35 -37.81 -112.32
N SER A 370 -37.26 -37.34 -113.56
CA SER A 370 -36.03 -37.42 -114.36
C SER A 370 -34.88 -36.65 -113.71
N GLY A 371 -35.15 -35.44 -113.19
CA GLY A 371 -34.15 -34.65 -112.48
C GLY A 371 -33.71 -35.27 -111.15
N ILE A 372 -34.62 -35.87 -110.37
CA ILE A 372 -34.26 -36.61 -109.15
C ILE A 372 -33.40 -37.83 -109.51
N LEU A 373 -33.78 -38.57 -110.56
CA LEU A 373 -33.03 -39.75 -111.00
C LEU A 373 -31.60 -39.40 -111.44
N GLU A 374 -31.39 -38.27 -112.11
CA GLU A 374 -30.04 -37.82 -112.48
C GLU A 374 -29.11 -37.62 -111.27
N ASN A 375 -29.66 -37.17 -110.14
CA ASN A 375 -28.87 -36.92 -108.92
C ASN A 375 -28.68 -38.16 -108.03
N VAL A 376 -29.55 -39.16 -108.15
CA VAL A 376 -29.52 -40.37 -107.30
C VAL A 376 -28.83 -41.53 -108.01
N ILE A 377 -28.78 -41.54 -109.34
CA ILE A 377 -28.11 -42.61 -110.09
C ILE A 377 -26.60 -42.51 -109.91
N GLY A 378 -25.98 -43.64 -109.57
CA GLY A 378 -24.56 -43.69 -109.19
C GLY A 378 -24.32 -43.46 -107.70
N TYR A 379 -25.36 -43.13 -106.92
CA TYR A 379 -25.27 -43.01 -105.45
C TYR A 379 -24.81 -44.32 -104.79
N THR A 380 -24.96 -45.47 -105.45
CA THR A 380 -24.46 -46.75 -104.95
C THR A 380 -22.96 -46.74 -104.68
N ASP A 381 -22.15 -46.10 -105.53
CA ASP A 381 -20.69 -46.10 -105.35
C ASP A 381 -20.28 -45.13 -104.23
N GLU A 382 -20.94 -43.99 -104.13
CA GLU A 382 -20.77 -43.05 -103.01
C GLU A 382 -21.20 -43.67 -101.68
N PHE A 383 -22.34 -44.36 -101.66
CA PHE A 383 -22.83 -45.09 -100.50
C PHE A 383 -21.85 -46.19 -100.07
N LYS A 384 -21.31 -46.97 -101.01
CA LYS A 384 -20.28 -47.98 -100.73
C LYS A 384 -19.02 -47.36 -100.16
N LYS A 385 -18.52 -46.26 -100.74
CA LYS A 385 -17.32 -45.57 -100.26
C LYS A 385 -17.49 -45.08 -98.83
N LEU A 386 -18.59 -44.39 -98.53
CA LEU A 386 -18.88 -43.91 -97.18
C LEU A 386 -19.07 -45.06 -96.18
N LEU A 387 -19.69 -46.16 -96.62
CA LEU A 387 -19.84 -47.34 -95.79
C LEU A 387 -18.49 -48.02 -95.54
N GLU A 388 -17.60 -48.07 -96.53
CA GLU A 388 -16.23 -48.56 -96.39
C GLU A 388 -15.41 -47.70 -95.44
N GLU A 389 -15.54 -46.36 -95.51
CA GLU A 389 -14.91 -45.43 -94.57
C GLU A 389 -15.38 -45.68 -93.13
N LEU A 390 -16.70 -45.81 -92.92
CA LEU A 390 -17.27 -46.14 -91.60
C LEU A 390 -16.82 -47.52 -91.10
N HIS A 391 -16.74 -48.51 -91.99
CA HIS A 391 -16.23 -49.85 -91.66
C HIS A 391 -14.73 -49.81 -91.33
N GLN A 392 -13.93 -49.02 -92.04
CA GLN A 392 -12.51 -48.86 -91.76
C GLN A 392 -12.29 -48.20 -90.40
N GLU A 393 -12.99 -47.09 -90.12
CA GLU A 393 -12.93 -46.40 -88.83
C GLU A 393 -13.36 -47.35 -87.69
N LYS A 394 -14.44 -48.10 -87.89
CA LYS A 394 -14.89 -49.14 -86.95
C LYS A 394 -13.85 -50.23 -86.74
N ASN A 395 -13.24 -50.74 -87.81
CA ASN A 395 -12.24 -51.81 -87.74
C ASN A 395 -10.95 -51.34 -87.06
N GLU A 396 -10.55 -50.08 -87.25
CA GLU A 396 -9.42 -49.49 -86.53
C GLU A 396 -9.71 -49.40 -85.02
N LEU A 397 -10.91 -48.95 -84.64
CA LEU A 397 -11.32 -48.94 -83.24
C LEU A 397 -11.46 -50.34 -82.65
N ILE A 398 -11.94 -51.32 -83.42
CA ILE A 398 -11.98 -52.72 -82.99
C ILE A 398 -10.57 -53.26 -82.78
N LYS A 399 -9.62 -53.00 -83.69
CA LYS A 399 -8.22 -53.38 -83.50
C LYS A 399 -7.60 -52.72 -82.28
N GLN A 400 -7.91 -51.44 -82.04
CA GLN A 400 -7.47 -50.72 -80.85
C GLN A 400 -8.07 -51.34 -79.58
N ARG A 401 -9.38 -51.62 -79.57
CA ARG A 401 -10.07 -52.31 -78.48
C ARG A 401 -9.46 -53.69 -78.24
N ASP A 402 -9.24 -54.49 -79.27
CA ASP A 402 -8.68 -55.84 -79.14
C ASP A 402 -7.25 -55.81 -78.61
N SER A 403 -6.45 -54.81 -79.02
CA SER A 403 -5.12 -54.57 -78.45
C SER A 403 -5.20 -54.15 -76.98
N LEU A 404 -6.12 -53.27 -76.63
CA LEU A 404 -6.38 -52.88 -75.24
C LEU A 404 -6.92 -54.05 -74.41
N GLU A 405 -7.75 -54.93 -74.97
CA GLU A 405 -8.24 -56.16 -74.32
C GLU A 405 -7.12 -57.17 -74.11
N GLN A 406 -6.18 -57.32 -75.06
CA GLN A 406 -4.98 -58.12 -74.87
C GLN A 406 -4.10 -57.54 -73.75
N GLN A 407 -3.84 -56.24 -73.77
CA GLN A 407 -3.08 -55.58 -72.70
C GLN A 407 -3.79 -55.70 -71.34
N TYR A 408 -5.13 -55.60 -71.33
CA TYR A 408 -5.96 -55.82 -70.16
C TYR A 408 -5.88 -57.27 -69.65
N LEU A 409 -5.90 -58.26 -70.53
CA LEU A 409 -5.72 -59.68 -70.18
C LEU A 409 -4.33 -59.95 -69.61
N GLU A 410 -3.28 -59.36 -70.18
CA GLU A 410 -1.90 -59.43 -69.67
C GLU A 410 -1.78 -58.79 -68.28
N ILE A 411 -2.40 -57.62 -68.06
CA ILE A 411 -2.47 -56.96 -66.75
C ILE A 411 -3.29 -57.80 -65.76
N LYS A 412 -4.39 -58.40 -66.21
CA LYS A 412 -5.26 -59.26 -65.40
C LYS A 412 -4.57 -60.56 -64.98
N ASP A 413 -3.73 -61.14 -65.82
CA ASP A 413 -2.88 -62.28 -65.47
C ASP A 413 -1.73 -61.89 -64.53
N LYS A 414 -1.13 -60.69 -64.68
CA LYS A 414 -0.19 -60.12 -63.70
C LYS A 414 -0.83 -59.92 -62.33
N LEU A 415 -2.10 -59.51 -62.28
CA LEU A 415 -2.87 -59.29 -61.04
C LEU A 415 -3.40 -60.59 -60.41
N LYS A 416 -3.51 -61.69 -61.16
CA LYS A 416 -4.02 -62.99 -60.69
C LYS A 416 -3.04 -63.74 -59.76
N ASN A 417 -1.75 -63.41 -59.81
CA ASN A 417 -0.71 -63.95 -58.93
C ASN A 417 -0.49 -63.11 -57.65
N SER A 418 -1.37 -62.16 -57.38
CA SER A 418 -1.30 -61.26 -56.22
C SER A 418 -2.66 -61.25 -55.53
N ASP A 419 -2.75 -61.84 -54.34
CA ASP A 419 -3.99 -61.99 -53.59
C ASP A 419 -4.62 -60.63 -53.24
N ASN A 420 -5.76 -60.38 -53.87
CA ASN A 420 -6.35 -59.06 -54.08
C ASN A 420 -7.51 -58.76 -53.11
N ILE A 421 -7.37 -59.17 -51.84
CA ILE A 421 -8.36 -58.93 -50.78
C ILE A 421 -7.99 -57.70 -49.91
N ASN A 422 -6.72 -57.25 -49.90
CA ASN A 422 -6.23 -56.29 -48.89
C ASN A 422 -6.44 -54.79 -49.25
N ILE A 423 -6.45 -54.38 -50.52
CA ILE A 423 -6.37 -52.94 -50.90
C ILE A 423 -7.66 -52.16 -50.59
N LYS A 424 -8.84 -52.76 -50.79
CA LYS A 424 -10.13 -52.08 -50.57
C LYS A 424 -10.46 -51.92 -49.07
N GLU A 425 -10.00 -52.87 -48.25
CA GLU A 425 -10.04 -52.77 -46.78
C GLU A 425 -9.06 -51.70 -46.28
N LEU A 426 -7.84 -51.67 -46.84
CA LEU A 426 -6.84 -50.64 -46.52
C LEU A 426 -7.32 -49.23 -46.86
N GLY A 427 -8.05 -49.03 -47.98
CA GLY A 427 -8.61 -47.72 -48.36
C GLY A 427 -9.71 -47.21 -47.41
N LYS A 428 -10.66 -48.07 -47.01
CA LYS A 428 -11.66 -47.72 -45.98
C LYS A 428 -11.01 -47.49 -44.62
N ARG A 429 -9.97 -48.27 -44.30
CA ARG A 429 -9.20 -48.11 -43.07
C ARG A 429 -8.42 -46.79 -43.08
N LEU A 430 -7.90 -46.35 -44.23
CA LEU A 430 -7.26 -45.05 -44.38
C LEU A 430 -8.25 -43.90 -44.14
N GLU A 431 -9.42 -43.91 -44.80
CA GLU A 431 -10.45 -42.89 -44.59
C GLU A 431 -10.96 -42.85 -43.14
N TYR A 432 -11.13 -44.01 -42.51
CA TYR A 432 -11.46 -44.12 -41.09
C TYR A 432 -10.36 -43.53 -40.20
N VAL A 433 -9.09 -43.84 -40.48
CA VAL A 433 -7.94 -43.33 -39.72
C VAL A 433 -7.81 -41.81 -39.91
N GLU A 434 -8.03 -41.27 -41.10
CA GLU A 434 -8.00 -39.82 -41.36
C GLU A 434 -9.10 -39.06 -40.64
N ASN A 435 -10.33 -39.59 -40.65
CA ASN A 435 -11.43 -39.01 -39.86
C ASN A 435 -11.14 -39.10 -38.35
N LYS A 436 -10.55 -40.20 -37.89
CA LYS A 436 -10.13 -40.33 -36.49
C LYS A 436 -9.00 -39.39 -36.11
N ILE A 437 -8.02 -39.15 -36.99
CA ILE A 437 -6.98 -38.13 -36.77
C ILE A 437 -7.63 -36.76 -36.63
N LYS A 438 -8.59 -36.42 -37.51
CA LYS A 438 -9.31 -35.14 -37.42
C LYS A 438 -10.06 -34.98 -36.09
N GLU A 439 -10.82 -35.98 -35.66
CA GLU A 439 -11.49 -35.98 -34.35
C GLU A 439 -10.49 -35.86 -33.18
N ILE A 440 -9.34 -36.54 -33.27
CA ILE A 440 -8.27 -36.44 -32.27
C ILE A 440 -7.67 -35.03 -32.26
N MET A 441 -7.45 -34.40 -33.42
CA MET A 441 -6.94 -33.03 -33.51
C MET A 441 -7.91 -32.00 -32.91
N GLU A 442 -9.21 -32.14 -33.17
CA GLU A 442 -10.25 -31.28 -32.59
C GLU A 442 -10.28 -31.42 -31.05
N THR A 443 -10.32 -32.67 -30.54
CA THR A 443 -10.29 -32.92 -29.09
C THR A 443 -8.97 -32.49 -28.43
N LEU A 444 -7.84 -32.60 -29.13
CA LEU A 444 -6.55 -32.05 -28.68
C LEU A 444 -6.58 -30.52 -28.61
N GLY A 445 -7.24 -29.87 -29.56
CA GLY A 445 -7.47 -28.42 -29.55
C GLY A 445 -8.24 -27.96 -28.32
N GLU A 446 -9.40 -28.57 -28.07
CA GLU A 446 -10.24 -28.28 -26.90
C GLU A 446 -9.51 -28.52 -25.57
N LYS A 447 -8.78 -29.63 -25.46
CA LYS A 447 -8.00 -29.94 -24.25
C LYS A 447 -6.84 -28.97 -24.07
N LYS A 448 -6.11 -28.58 -25.12
CA LYS A 448 -5.05 -27.57 -25.04
C LYS A 448 -5.61 -26.20 -24.63
N GLU A 449 -6.81 -25.84 -25.10
CA GLU A 449 -7.46 -24.60 -24.67
C GLU A 449 -7.85 -24.66 -23.19
N LYS A 450 -8.44 -25.78 -22.72
CA LYS A 450 -8.75 -26.00 -21.31
C LYS A 450 -7.49 -26.00 -20.44
N LEU A 451 -6.38 -26.58 -20.91
CA LEU A 451 -5.08 -26.54 -20.24
C LEU A 451 -4.60 -25.10 -20.05
N ASN A 452 -4.70 -24.28 -21.10
CA ASN A 452 -4.33 -22.87 -21.02
C ASN A 452 -5.21 -22.06 -20.06
N ARG A 453 -6.50 -22.40 -19.94
CA ARG A 453 -7.39 -21.79 -18.94
C ARG A 453 -6.98 -22.18 -17.52
N LEU A 454 -6.74 -23.47 -17.26
CA LEU A 454 -6.28 -23.95 -15.96
C LEU A 454 -4.92 -23.34 -15.57
N TYR A 455 -4.02 -23.10 -16.53
CA TYR A 455 -2.77 -22.39 -16.25
C TYR A 455 -2.97 -20.93 -15.83
N LYS A 456 -3.96 -20.23 -16.40
CA LYS A 456 -4.33 -18.87 -15.96
C LYS A 456 -4.93 -18.90 -14.55
N GLU A 457 -5.84 -19.83 -14.29
CA GLU A 457 -6.44 -20.02 -12.95
C GLU A 457 -5.37 -20.39 -11.90
N LEU A 458 -4.40 -21.24 -12.26
CA LEU A 458 -3.26 -21.57 -11.41
C LEU A 458 -2.44 -20.32 -11.07
N GLN A 459 -2.17 -19.46 -12.06
CA GLN A 459 -1.44 -18.21 -11.85
C GLN A 459 -2.20 -17.25 -10.92
N GLU A 460 -3.53 -17.17 -11.04
CA GLU A 460 -4.37 -16.38 -10.14
C GLU A 460 -4.31 -16.90 -8.70
N VAL A 461 -4.45 -18.21 -8.50
CA VAL A 461 -4.36 -18.85 -7.17
C VAL A 461 -2.95 -18.75 -6.58
N GLU A 462 -1.89 -18.84 -7.39
CA GLU A 462 -0.51 -18.64 -6.93
C GLU A 462 -0.26 -17.20 -6.44
N ASN A 463 -0.85 -16.21 -7.12
CA ASN A 463 -0.81 -14.82 -6.66
C ASN A 463 -1.58 -14.61 -5.35
N GLU A 464 -2.70 -15.32 -5.13
CA GLU A 464 -3.43 -15.32 -3.86
C GLU A 464 -2.62 -15.97 -2.73
N ILE A 465 -2.01 -17.13 -2.97
CA ILE A 465 -1.13 -17.81 -2.01
C ILE A 465 0.05 -16.92 -1.59
N GLN A 466 0.71 -16.26 -2.56
CA GLN A 466 1.84 -15.38 -2.26
C GLN A 466 1.42 -14.19 -1.39
N LYS A 467 0.23 -13.62 -1.63
CA LYS A 467 -0.33 -12.55 -0.78
C LYS A 467 -0.58 -13.04 0.65
N HIS A 468 -1.14 -14.24 0.83
CA HIS A 468 -1.38 -14.83 2.15
C HIS A 468 -0.08 -15.20 2.90
N GLN A 469 0.97 -15.67 2.21
CA GLN A 469 2.27 -15.95 2.84
C GLN A 469 2.96 -14.68 3.36
N THR A 470 3.00 -13.62 2.55
CA THR A 470 3.57 -12.33 2.96
C THR A 470 2.78 -11.69 4.11
N LEU A 471 1.49 -12.00 4.21
CA LEU A 471 0.62 -11.53 5.29
C LEU A 471 0.89 -12.25 6.61
N ASN A 472 1.08 -13.58 6.59
CA ASN A 472 1.46 -14.36 7.77
C ASN A 472 2.80 -13.91 8.36
N GLU A 473 3.80 -13.58 7.53
CA GLU A 473 5.07 -13.01 7.99
C GLU A 473 4.89 -11.64 8.64
N LYS A 474 4.00 -10.80 8.10
CA LYS A 474 3.67 -9.49 8.68
C LYS A 474 2.92 -9.61 10.00
N ILE A 475 2.00 -10.57 10.11
CA ILE A 475 1.28 -10.87 11.35
C ILE A 475 2.29 -11.36 12.40
N ALA A 476 3.14 -12.34 12.08
CA ALA A 476 4.14 -12.87 12.99
C ALA A 476 5.12 -11.77 13.48
N LEU A 477 5.59 -10.91 12.57
CA LEU A 477 6.44 -9.78 12.94
C LEU A 477 5.70 -8.74 13.82
N ALA A 478 4.42 -8.49 13.56
CA ALA A 478 3.61 -7.58 14.35
C ALA A 478 3.33 -8.16 15.76
N GLU A 479 3.05 -9.45 15.87
CA GLU A 479 2.90 -10.17 17.14
C GLU A 479 4.20 -10.14 17.95
N GLU A 480 5.34 -10.45 17.33
CA GLU A 480 6.67 -10.41 17.98
C GLU A 480 6.98 -9.00 18.51
N ARG A 481 6.70 -7.94 17.74
CA ARG A 481 6.89 -6.55 18.19
C ARG A 481 6.01 -6.21 19.39
N VAL A 482 4.75 -6.65 19.40
CA VAL A 482 3.84 -6.44 20.53
C VAL A 482 4.34 -7.18 21.76
N GLU A 483 4.83 -8.42 21.60
CA GLU A 483 5.39 -9.24 22.67
C GLU A 483 6.64 -8.60 23.28
N ILE A 484 7.61 -8.19 22.45
CA ILE A 484 8.83 -7.51 22.91
C ILE A 484 8.48 -6.23 23.67
N ALA A 485 7.57 -5.41 23.12
CA ALA A 485 7.13 -4.18 23.78
C ALA A 485 6.45 -4.46 25.12
N GLN A 486 5.71 -5.55 25.24
CA GLN A 486 5.09 -5.99 26.49
C GLN A 486 6.14 -6.46 27.51
N ASN A 487 7.10 -7.29 27.10
CA ASN A 487 8.13 -7.81 27.99
C ASN A 487 9.01 -6.69 28.55
N ILE A 488 9.41 -5.73 27.72
CA ILE A 488 10.17 -4.55 28.19
C ILE A 488 9.33 -3.70 29.14
N LEU A 489 8.03 -3.57 28.88
CA LEU A 489 7.13 -2.80 29.73
C LEU A 489 7.01 -3.42 31.13
N ASP A 490 6.81 -4.74 31.19
CA ASP A 490 6.69 -5.46 32.46
C ASP A 490 7.99 -5.38 33.28
N GLU A 491 9.14 -5.52 32.62
CA GLU A 491 10.46 -5.37 33.27
C GLU A 491 10.67 -3.94 33.80
N LEU A 492 10.36 -2.92 33.00
CA LEU A 492 10.47 -1.52 33.42
C LEU A 492 9.52 -1.18 34.57
N GLU A 493 8.30 -1.71 34.56
CA GLU A 493 7.32 -1.50 35.64
C GLU A 493 7.78 -2.19 36.93
N TYR A 494 8.30 -3.41 36.84
CA TYR A 494 8.89 -4.13 37.97
C TYR A 494 10.07 -3.35 38.58
N GLU A 495 11.03 -2.94 37.76
CA GLU A 495 12.22 -2.23 38.22
C GLU A 495 11.86 -0.86 38.82
N TYR A 496 10.93 -0.14 38.20
CA TYR A 496 10.43 1.12 38.72
C TYR A 496 9.77 0.96 40.11
N GLU A 497 8.93 -0.07 40.30
CA GLU A 497 8.33 -0.35 41.60
C GLU A 497 9.35 -0.76 42.66
N PHE A 498 10.33 -1.60 42.27
CA PHE A 498 11.40 -2.03 43.13
C PHE A 498 12.26 -0.85 43.62
N LEU A 499 12.77 -0.02 42.70
CA LEU A 499 13.56 1.16 43.03
C LEU A 499 12.78 2.17 43.88
N THR A 500 11.51 2.39 43.55
CA THR A 500 10.63 3.27 44.34
C THR A 500 10.53 2.78 45.79
N ARG A 501 10.36 1.47 46.00
CA ARG A 501 10.24 0.87 47.32
C ARG A 501 11.55 0.95 48.10
N GLU A 502 12.67 0.60 47.46
CA GLU A 502 14.03 0.69 48.03
C GLU A 502 14.30 2.09 48.58
N VAL A 503 14.06 3.13 47.79
CA VAL A 503 14.36 4.49 48.24
C VAL A 503 13.35 5.02 49.22
N LYS A 504 12.06 4.68 49.07
CA LYS A 504 11.08 5.00 50.10
C LYS A 504 11.52 4.43 51.46
N ASN A 505 12.10 3.24 51.50
CA ASN A 505 12.60 2.64 52.74
C ASN A 505 13.85 3.37 53.27
N LYS A 506 14.86 3.62 52.42
CA LYS A 506 16.06 4.39 52.80
C LYS A 506 15.72 5.80 53.29
N LEU A 507 14.76 6.46 52.63
CA LEU A 507 14.27 7.77 53.02
C LEU A 507 13.52 7.71 54.34
N SER A 508 12.65 6.73 54.54
CA SER A 508 11.94 6.56 55.80
C SER A 508 12.89 6.32 56.98
N GLU A 509 13.94 5.52 56.80
CA GLU A 509 14.96 5.29 57.82
C GLU A 509 15.70 6.59 58.15
N LYS A 510 16.13 7.33 57.12
CA LYS A 510 16.83 8.60 57.33
C LYS A 510 15.95 9.67 57.98
N VAL A 511 14.67 9.73 57.60
CA VAL A 511 13.68 10.60 58.24
C VAL A 511 13.56 10.29 59.73
N GLY A 512 13.48 9.01 60.09
CA GLY A 512 13.46 8.59 61.49
C GLY A 512 14.72 9.03 62.24
N GLU A 513 15.90 8.85 61.65
CA GLU A 513 17.18 9.27 62.23
C GLU A 513 17.22 10.79 62.48
N VAL A 514 16.89 11.60 61.47
CA VAL A 514 16.90 13.06 61.57
C VAL A 514 15.84 13.55 62.55
N PHE A 515 14.62 12.99 62.49
CA PHE A 515 13.53 13.35 63.37
C PHE A 515 13.87 13.06 64.84
N ASN A 516 14.39 11.86 65.13
CA ASN A 516 14.79 11.46 66.49
C ASN A 516 15.95 12.31 67.03
N SER A 517 16.76 12.91 66.17
CA SER A 517 17.83 13.83 66.58
C SER A 517 17.33 15.22 66.98
N ILE A 518 16.09 15.58 66.63
CA ILE A 518 15.49 16.90 66.85
C ILE A 518 14.34 16.84 67.87
N ILE A 519 13.47 15.83 67.79
CA ILE A 519 12.29 15.70 68.65
C ILE A 519 12.70 15.33 70.09
N ARG A 520 11.91 15.77 71.08
CA ARG A 520 12.04 15.34 72.48
C ARG A 520 10.90 14.38 72.83
N GLY A 521 11.22 13.28 73.50
CA GLY A 521 10.26 12.24 73.92
C GLY A 521 10.20 11.03 72.99
N ASP A 522 9.38 10.05 73.35
CA ASP A 522 9.24 8.76 72.65
C ASP A 522 8.36 8.88 71.40
N TYR A 523 8.79 9.71 70.45
CA TYR A 523 8.17 9.84 69.13
C TYR A 523 9.10 9.30 68.03
N SER A 524 8.52 8.90 66.91
CA SER A 524 9.25 8.52 65.70
C SER A 524 8.49 8.99 64.47
N ALA A 525 9.21 9.34 63.41
CA ALA A 525 8.62 9.68 62.11
C ALA A 525 9.03 8.66 61.06
N GLU A 526 8.07 8.23 60.24
CA GLU A 526 8.33 7.34 59.11
C GLU A 526 7.44 7.70 57.93
N ILE A 527 7.90 7.32 56.73
CA ILE A 527 7.07 7.36 55.53
C ILE A 527 6.40 5.99 55.44
N ASN A 528 5.08 5.92 55.44
CA ASN A 528 4.37 4.65 55.36
C ASN A 528 4.31 4.12 53.92
N HIS A 529 3.68 2.96 53.72
CA HIS A 529 3.50 2.35 52.39
C HIS A 529 2.68 3.23 51.42
N ASN A 530 1.86 4.13 51.95
CA ASN A 530 1.06 5.07 51.18
C ASN A 530 1.82 6.35 50.84
N PHE A 531 3.13 6.46 51.10
CA PHE A 531 3.91 7.70 50.92
C PHE A 531 3.40 8.87 51.78
N GLU A 532 2.81 8.57 52.94
CA GLU A 532 2.44 9.57 53.92
C GLU A 532 3.52 9.66 54.99
N LEU A 533 3.96 10.87 55.30
CA LEU A 533 4.83 11.14 56.44
C LEU A 533 3.96 11.13 57.70
N LYS A 534 4.21 10.18 58.60
CA LYS A 534 3.45 10.03 59.85
C LYS A 534 4.39 10.05 61.04
N VAL A 535 3.90 10.66 62.11
CA VAL A 535 4.54 10.64 63.43
C VAL A 535 3.79 9.66 64.32
N TYR A 536 4.55 8.84 65.03
CA TYR A 536 4.07 7.80 65.93
C TYR A 536 4.63 8.06 67.32
N LYS A 537 3.82 7.78 68.34
CA LYS A 537 4.29 7.69 69.72
C LYS A 537 4.57 6.23 70.05
N ASN A 538 5.74 5.96 70.62
CA ASN A 538 6.08 4.64 71.12
C ASN A 538 5.49 4.50 72.53
N ILE A 539 4.54 3.58 72.70
CA ILE A 539 3.97 3.23 74.01
C ILE A 539 4.11 1.72 74.19
N ASP A 540 4.89 1.30 75.18
CA ASP A 540 5.13 -0.12 75.50
C ASP A 540 5.55 -0.97 74.28
N GLY A 541 6.40 -0.41 73.42
CA GLY A 541 6.88 -1.07 72.20
C GLY A 541 5.93 -1.02 71.01
N ASN A 542 4.72 -0.47 71.15
CA ASN A 542 3.76 -0.28 70.06
C ASN A 542 3.84 1.14 69.50
N LYS A 543 3.87 1.24 68.16
CA LYS A 543 3.78 2.52 67.43
C LYS A 543 2.33 2.92 67.25
N ILE A 544 1.89 3.96 67.96
CA ILE A 544 0.53 4.49 67.84
C ILE A 544 0.57 5.80 67.04
N PRO A 545 -0.17 5.93 65.93
CA PRO A 545 -0.27 7.19 65.21
C PRO A 545 -0.95 8.23 66.11
N VAL A 546 -0.31 9.39 66.28
CA VAL A 546 -0.82 10.47 67.11
C VAL A 546 -1.23 11.65 66.25
N GLY A 547 -2.28 12.36 66.66
CA GLY A 547 -2.55 13.69 66.14
C GLY A 547 -1.42 14.62 66.55
N THR A 548 -0.65 15.09 65.59
CA THR A 548 0.53 15.92 65.82
C THR A 548 0.16 17.37 66.05
N SER A 549 0.90 18.01 66.96
CA SER A 549 0.96 19.46 67.05
C SER A 549 1.57 20.08 65.77
N THR A 550 1.32 21.37 65.55
CA THR A 550 1.95 22.15 64.47
C THR A 550 3.48 22.08 64.54
N GLY A 551 4.05 22.04 65.75
CA GLY A 551 5.50 21.92 65.95
C GLY A 551 6.08 20.57 65.50
N GLU A 552 5.45 19.46 65.89
CA GLU A 552 5.88 18.12 65.49
C GLU A 552 5.79 17.92 63.96
N ASN A 553 4.75 18.45 63.33
CA ASN A 553 4.60 18.44 61.87
C ASN A 553 5.72 19.21 61.16
N GLN A 554 6.13 20.35 61.71
CA GLN A 554 7.23 21.11 61.16
C GLN A 554 8.57 20.37 61.29
N ILE A 555 8.82 19.74 62.43
CA ILE A 555 10.04 18.94 62.64
C ILE A 555 10.04 17.73 61.70
N ALA A 556 8.92 17.03 61.55
CA ALA A 556 8.80 15.92 60.62
C ALA A 556 9.09 16.36 59.18
N SER A 557 8.53 17.49 58.76
CA SER A 557 8.70 18.03 57.41
C SER A 557 10.13 18.50 57.13
N LEU A 558 10.78 19.16 58.10
CA LEU A 558 12.19 19.52 58.00
C LEU A 558 13.09 18.29 57.98
N SER A 559 12.75 17.26 58.76
CA SER A 559 13.45 15.98 58.75
C SER A 559 13.30 15.27 57.40
N PHE A 560 12.11 15.32 56.80
CA PHE A 560 11.86 14.85 55.44
C PHE A 560 12.71 15.58 54.41
N ILE A 561 12.68 16.92 54.38
CA ILE A 561 13.44 17.73 53.43
C ILE A 561 14.95 17.46 53.59
N GLY A 562 15.48 17.48 54.81
CA GLY A 562 16.89 17.20 55.07
C GLY A 562 17.30 15.78 54.68
N SER A 563 16.46 14.79 54.95
CA SER A 563 16.70 13.40 54.54
C SER A 563 16.68 13.24 53.03
N LEU A 564 15.79 13.96 52.35
CA LEU A 564 15.65 13.97 50.91
C LEU A 564 16.89 14.61 50.24
N VAL A 565 17.41 15.72 50.79
CA VAL A 565 18.68 16.34 50.36
C VAL A 565 19.87 15.41 50.59
N TYR A 566 19.91 14.73 51.74
CA TYR A 566 20.96 13.77 52.07
C TYR A 566 20.99 12.58 51.11
N ILE A 567 19.83 12.01 50.79
CA ILE A 567 19.73 10.91 49.81
C ILE A 567 20.11 11.39 48.42
N ALA A 568 19.66 12.57 48.01
CA ALA A 568 20.06 13.16 46.72
C ALA A 568 21.58 13.26 46.59
N LYS A 569 22.25 13.73 47.65
CA LYS A 569 23.71 13.84 47.71
C LYS A 569 24.39 12.47 47.61
N LYS A 570 23.97 11.49 48.42
CA LYS A 570 24.55 10.14 48.38
C LYS A 570 24.37 9.48 47.01
N TRP A 571 23.21 9.66 46.41
CA TRP A 571 22.91 9.12 45.08
C TRP A 571 23.81 9.73 43.99
N ASP A 572 24.09 11.04 44.04
CA ASP A 572 25.02 11.70 43.12
C ASP A 572 26.47 11.23 43.33
N GLU A 573 26.89 11.00 44.58
CA GLU A 573 28.21 10.48 44.95
C GLU A 573 28.43 9.03 44.49
N GLU A 574 27.44 8.15 44.68
CA GLU A 574 27.51 6.72 44.34
C GLU A 574 27.46 6.47 42.82
N ASN A 575 26.75 7.31 42.06
CA ASN A 575 26.52 7.13 40.62
C ASN A 575 27.43 8.02 39.73
N GLN A 576 28.57 8.49 40.26
CA GLN A 576 29.61 9.23 39.52
C GLN A 576 29.11 10.40 38.65
N GLY A 577 28.05 11.09 39.09
CA GLY A 577 27.55 12.29 38.43
C GLY A 577 26.91 12.06 37.06
N ASP A 578 26.44 10.85 36.76
CA ASP A 578 25.76 10.53 35.50
C ASP A 578 24.63 11.52 35.20
N ILE A 579 24.57 12.00 33.95
CA ILE A 579 23.84 13.21 33.55
C ILE A 579 22.31 13.06 33.68
N PHE A 580 21.82 11.83 33.85
CA PHE A 580 20.40 11.49 33.76
C PHE A 580 19.60 11.56 35.07
N THR A 581 20.22 11.72 36.23
CA THR A 581 19.53 11.41 37.50
C THR A 581 18.75 12.56 38.14
N GLY A 582 18.92 13.83 37.73
CA GLY A 582 18.27 14.97 38.43
C GLY A 582 18.64 15.11 39.93
N ALA A 583 19.50 14.21 40.43
CA ALA A 583 20.01 14.15 41.79
C ALA A 583 21.19 15.13 41.88
N GLY A 584 20.88 16.40 42.12
CA GLY A 584 21.87 17.41 42.46
C GLY A 584 21.96 17.59 43.97
N VAL A 585 23.11 18.02 44.47
CA VAL A 585 23.21 18.63 45.80
C VAL A 585 22.59 20.02 45.73
N TYR A 586 21.46 20.27 46.38
CA TYR A 586 20.75 21.55 46.31
C TYR A 586 20.85 22.37 47.60
N PRO A 587 20.85 23.71 47.51
CA PRO A 587 20.80 24.57 48.67
C PRO A 587 19.39 24.55 49.28
N ILE A 588 19.30 24.81 50.58
CA ILE A 588 18.02 25.07 51.25
C ILE A 588 17.90 26.58 51.48
N VAL A 589 16.78 27.18 51.05
CA VAL A 589 16.40 28.57 51.32
C VAL A 589 15.08 28.58 52.10
N MET A 590 15.10 29.13 53.30
CA MET A 590 13.99 29.07 54.25
C MET A 590 13.52 30.47 54.67
N ASP A 591 12.23 30.72 54.56
CA ASP A 591 11.58 31.91 55.11
C ASP A 591 10.88 31.59 56.43
N SER A 592 11.38 32.18 57.52
CA SER A 592 10.82 32.07 58.88
C SER A 592 10.44 30.65 59.30
N PRO A 593 11.35 29.65 59.19
CA PRO A 593 11.02 28.23 59.42
C PRO A 593 10.63 27.88 60.87
N PHE A 594 10.81 28.80 61.82
CA PHE A 594 10.64 28.55 63.26
C PHE A 594 9.38 29.19 63.88
N GLY A 595 8.52 29.83 63.08
CA GLY A 595 7.51 30.78 63.58
C GLY A 595 6.52 30.19 64.58
N SER A 596 6.12 28.94 64.36
CA SER A 596 5.17 28.20 65.20
C SER A 596 5.83 27.13 66.08
N LEU A 597 7.17 27.09 66.13
CA LEU A 597 7.90 26.19 67.02
C LEU A 597 7.97 26.80 68.42
N ASP A 598 7.80 25.99 69.46
CA ASP A 598 8.08 26.39 70.84
C ASP A 598 9.60 26.54 71.07
N PRO A 599 10.04 27.35 72.05
CA PRO A 599 11.46 27.63 72.29
C PRO A 599 12.35 26.38 72.40
N GLU A 600 11.86 25.31 73.03
CA GLU A 600 12.59 24.06 73.18
C GLU A 600 12.86 23.33 71.84
N TYR A 601 11.88 23.36 70.93
CA TYR A 601 12.02 22.79 69.59
C TYR A 601 12.91 23.67 68.70
N ARG A 602 12.84 25.00 68.86
CA ARG A 602 13.75 25.95 68.18
C ARG A 602 15.22 25.71 68.56
N ASP A 603 15.49 25.49 69.84
CA ASP A 603 16.84 25.14 70.31
C ASP A 603 17.32 23.81 69.71
N SER A 604 16.47 22.78 69.73
CA SER A 604 16.85 21.45 69.27
C SER A 604 17.07 21.39 67.75
N ILE A 605 16.28 22.12 66.96
CA ILE A 605 16.41 22.16 65.50
C ILE A 605 17.63 22.98 65.06
N THR A 606 17.92 24.09 65.73
CA THR A 606 19.05 24.97 65.37
C THR A 606 20.39 24.30 65.64
N LYS A 607 20.48 23.40 66.63
CA LYS A 607 21.67 22.55 66.88
C LYS A 607 22.00 21.56 65.75
N ASN A 608 20.99 21.20 64.95
CA ASN A 608 21.13 20.20 63.88
C ASN A 608 20.91 20.76 62.48
N LEU A 609 20.55 22.04 62.34
CA LEU A 609 20.21 22.69 61.08
C LEU A 609 21.34 22.55 60.04
N GLN A 610 22.58 22.80 60.46
CA GLN A 610 23.81 22.69 59.66
C GLN A 610 24.03 21.30 59.05
N LYS A 611 23.38 20.25 59.57
CA LYS A 611 23.51 18.88 59.04
C LYS A 611 22.53 18.59 57.90
N LEU A 612 21.49 19.42 57.71
CA LEU A 612 20.40 19.13 56.77
C LEU A 612 20.79 19.38 55.30
N SER A 613 21.66 20.36 55.02
CA SER A 613 22.13 20.63 53.67
C SER A 613 23.54 21.23 53.67
N PRO A 614 24.36 20.95 52.63
CA PRO A 614 25.67 21.59 52.45
C PRO A 614 25.63 23.12 52.28
N GLN A 615 24.48 23.70 51.99
CA GLN A 615 24.30 25.15 51.95
C GLN A 615 22.89 25.53 52.41
N ILE A 616 22.82 26.42 53.39
CA ILE A 616 21.57 26.86 54.00
C ILE A 616 21.51 28.39 53.99
N ILE A 617 20.42 28.93 53.46
CA ILE A 617 20.07 30.34 53.52
C ILE A 617 18.81 30.41 54.37
N VAL A 618 18.88 31.06 55.52
CA VAL A 618 17.75 31.14 56.45
C VAL A 618 17.42 32.59 56.75
N MET A 619 16.13 32.92 56.66
CA MET A 619 15.59 34.24 56.96
C MET A 619 14.81 34.18 58.27
N LEU A 620 15.19 34.99 59.26
CA LEU A 620 14.59 34.99 60.60
C LEU A 620 14.09 36.38 61.00
N SER A 621 12.95 36.45 61.70
CA SER A 621 12.51 37.66 62.39
C SER A 621 13.15 37.78 63.78
N LYS A 622 13.06 38.96 64.40
CA LYS A 622 13.52 39.17 65.79
C LYS A 622 12.89 38.17 66.76
N SER A 623 11.61 37.88 66.60
CA SER A 623 10.90 36.90 67.43
C SER A 623 11.40 35.45 67.30
N GLN A 624 12.15 35.15 66.23
CA GLN A 624 12.76 33.85 65.97
C GLN A 624 14.24 33.81 66.33
N TRP A 625 14.88 34.97 66.51
CA TRP A 625 16.29 35.11 66.89
C TRP A 625 16.45 35.23 68.41
N SER A 626 16.23 34.13 69.12
CA SER A 626 16.53 34.08 70.56
C SER A 626 18.02 33.86 70.81
N LYS A 627 18.46 34.09 72.06
CA LYS A 627 19.85 33.89 72.47
C LYS A 627 20.34 32.45 72.23
N GLU A 628 19.47 31.47 72.44
CA GLU A 628 19.77 30.06 72.19
C GLU A 628 19.96 29.79 70.69
N VAL A 629 19.10 30.38 69.84
CA VAL A 629 19.22 30.28 68.38
C VAL A 629 20.52 30.89 67.88
N GLU A 630 20.87 32.08 68.39
CA GLU A 630 22.14 32.74 68.09
C GLU A 630 23.34 31.87 68.47
N GLN A 631 23.36 31.35 69.70
CA GLN A 631 24.44 30.46 70.18
C GLN A 631 24.62 29.21 69.31
N ASN A 632 23.51 28.62 68.86
CA ASN A 632 23.54 27.39 68.06
C ASN A 632 23.97 27.66 66.61
N LEU A 633 23.56 28.78 66.01
CA LEU A 633 23.79 29.07 64.59
C LEU A 633 25.09 29.85 64.34
N ALA A 634 25.50 30.76 65.23
CA ALA A 634 26.65 31.63 65.06
C ALA A 634 27.96 30.93 64.61
N PRO A 635 28.31 29.72 65.12
CA PRO A 635 29.50 29.00 64.67
C PRO A 635 29.51 28.65 63.18
N TYR A 636 28.33 28.47 62.59
CA TYR A 636 28.12 27.97 61.23
C TYR A 636 27.75 29.06 60.21
N ILE A 637 27.57 30.31 60.66
CA ILE A 637 27.23 31.46 59.79
C ILE A 637 28.47 31.97 59.05
N ASN A 638 28.39 32.00 57.72
CA ASN A 638 29.42 32.53 56.82
C ASN A 638 29.17 33.99 56.43
N HIS A 639 27.91 34.34 56.11
CA HIS A 639 27.48 35.72 55.86
C HIS A 639 26.22 36.01 56.64
N GLU A 640 26.10 37.25 57.12
CA GLU A 640 24.95 37.70 57.91
C GLU A 640 24.46 39.06 57.42
N TYR A 641 23.15 39.17 57.21
CA TYR A 641 22.50 40.36 56.66
C TYR A 641 21.30 40.79 57.49
N ILE A 642 20.89 42.05 57.33
CA ILE A 642 19.65 42.62 57.86
C ILE A 642 18.89 43.28 56.72
N LEU A 643 17.59 42.99 56.63
CA LEU A 643 16.63 43.69 55.81
C LEU A 643 16.14 44.90 56.60
N VAL A 644 16.68 46.07 56.28
CA VAL A 644 16.30 47.33 56.91
C VAL A 644 15.12 47.92 56.16
N TYR A 645 13.97 47.99 56.82
CA TYR A 645 12.76 48.59 56.28
C TYR A 645 12.76 50.10 56.52
N HIS A 646 12.74 50.87 55.44
CA HIS A 646 12.63 52.31 55.46
C HIS A 646 11.14 52.66 55.49
N ASN A 647 10.67 53.26 56.59
CA ASN A 647 9.24 53.39 56.89
C ASN A 647 8.84 54.87 57.13
N PRO A 648 7.90 55.45 56.36
CA PRO A 648 7.41 56.82 56.57
C PRO A 648 6.53 56.99 57.80
N LYS A 649 6.08 55.89 58.41
CA LYS A 649 5.35 55.89 59.69
C LYS A 649 6.23 55.44 60.86
N TYR A 650 7.55 55.49 60.72
CA TYR A 650 8.51 55.05 61.74
C TYR A 650 8.26 55.60 63.15
N LYS A 651 7.76 56.84 63.25
CA LYS A 651 7.47 57.52 64.52
C LYS A 651 6.27 56.96 65.28
N GLU A 652 5.41 56.19 64.62
CA GLU A 652 4.20 55.59 65.20
C GLU A 652 4.46 54.22 65.86
N LEU A 653 5.67 53.65 65.69
CA LEU A 653 6.06 52.33 66.21
C LEU A 653 6.77 52.40 67.56
N SER A 654 6.58 51.39 68.40
CA SER A 654 7.35 51.22 69.65
C SER A 654 8.81 50.86 69.36
N ASN A 655 9.72 51.22 70.27
CA ASN A 655 11.15 50.96 70.09
C ASN A 655 11.50 49.47 69.97
N ASP A 656 10.69 48.58 70.56
CA ASP A 656 10.94 47.14 70.58
C ASP A 656 10.89 46.48 69.20
N TYR A 657 10.30 47.11 68.17
CA TYR A 657 10.27 46.58 66.80
C TYR A 657 11.33 47.19 65.89
N LYS A 658 12.06 48.21 66.35
CA LYS A 658 12.96 49.02 65.51
C LYS A 658 14.38 48.46 65.40
N THR A 659 14.82 47.65 66.35
CA THR A 659 16.20 47.14 66.43
C THR A 659 16.25 45.65 66.74
N ILE A 660 17.35 44.99 66.36
CA ILE A 660 17.70 43.62 66.72
C ILE A 660 19.09 43.61 67.37
N ASN A 661 19.29 42.76 68.37
CA ASN A 661 20.59 42.56 68.99
C ASN A 661 21.28 41.35 68.33
N ILE A 662 22.50 41.56 67.83
CA ILE A 662 23.32 40.54 67.16
C ILE A 662 24.73 40.68 67.71
N ASP A 663 25.29 39.60 68.26
CA ASP A 663 26.61 39.57 68.90
C ASP A 663 26.80 40.69 69.96
N GLY A 664 25.72 41.08 70.65
CA GLY A 664 25.73 42.12 71.68
C GLY A 664 25.63 43.56 71.13
N GLN A 665 25.50 43.76 69.82
CA GLN A 665 25.34 45.08 69.18
C GLN A 665 23.90 45.27 68.70
N GLU A 666 23.34 46.48 68.89
CA GLU A 666 22.05 46.83 68.34
C GLU A 666 22.17 47.28 66.88
N HIS A 667 21.37 46.65 66.01
CA HIS A 667 21.25 47.01 64.61
C HIS A 667 19.81 47.41 64.27
N PRO A 668 19.59 48.40 63.38
CA PRO A 668 18.24 48.81 63.00
C PRO A 668 17.58 47.79 62.07
N LEU A 669 16.34 47.42 62.39
CA LEU A 669 15.41 46.68 61.52
C LEU A 669 14.49 47.62 60.75
N GLU A 670 14.14 48.75 61.36
CA GLU A 670 13.39 49.83 60.70
C GLU A 670 14.12 51.16 60.86
N VAL A 671 13.97 52.06 59.88
CA VAL A 671 14.50 53.43 59.94
C VAL A 671 13.50 54.43 59.37
N ASP A 672 13.55 55.66 59.86
CA ASP A 672 12.74 56.78 59.36
C ASP A 672 13.12 57.13 57.92
N SER A 673 12.14 57.27 57.04
CA SER A 673 12.33 57.55 55.61
C SER A 673 11.08 58.22 55.04
N GLU A 674 11.22 59.09 54.04
CA GLU A 674 10.05 59.69 53.37
C GLU A 674 9.22 58.67 52.58
N TYR A 675 9.81 57.52 52.21
CA TYR A 675 9.19 56.52 51.34
C TYR A 675 9.49 55.09 51.81
N GLU A 676 8.60 54.17 51.44
CA GLU A 676 8.71 52.74 51.76
C GLU A 676 9.65 52.00 50.81
N TYR A 677 10.70 51.39 51.36
CA TYR A 677 11.57 50.45 50.64
C TYR A 677 12.38 49.59 51.62
N THR A 678 13.03 48.55 51.10
CA THR A 678 13.93 47.69 51.88
C THR A 678 15.35 47.78 51.35
N GLU A 679 16.29 48.00 52.26
CA GLU A 679 17.73 47.97 52.02
C GLU A 679 18.33 46.71 52.65
N ILE A 680 19.25 46.06 51.94
CA ILE A 680 19.95 44.88 52.47
C ILE A 680 21.31 45.31 52.99
N ARG A 681 21.50 45.26 54.32
CA ARG A 681 22.76 45.60 54.96
C ARG A 681 23.50 44.35 55.39
N ARG A 682 24.79 44.28 55.07
CA ARG A 682 25.67 43.20 55.53
C ARG A 682 26.23 43.53 56.91
N ILE A 683 26.19 42.55 57.81
CA ILE A 683 26.84 42.61 59.12
C ILE A 683 28.22 41.94 59.03
N LYS A 684 28.26 40.74 58.44
CA LYS A 684 29.43 39.86 58.40
C LYS A 684 29.59 39.17 57.05
#